data_AF-G2X1X9-F1
#
_entry.id   AF-G2X1X9-F1
#
_cell.length_a   1.000
_cell.length_b   1.000
_cell.length_c   1.000
_cell.angle_alpha   90.00
_cell.angle_beta   90.00
_cell.angle_gamma   90.00
#
_symmetry.space_group_name_H-M   'P 1'
#
loop_
_entity.id
_entity.type
_entity.pdbx_description
1 polymer ?
#
loop_
_entity_poly.entity_id
_entity_poly.type
_entity_poly.pdbx_seq_one_letter_code
_entity_poly.pdbx_strand_id
1 'polypeptide(L)'
;MAGGSHLKRLKSSLREQGLTGPQKSKKQKRQIANDGKAKNDKRLNRTEALNQIREQFNPFDLKHNARGPKFEVTTNRPPTGNAAKGIAGRPVASTTAAEQRRRDTLLLEMQRRNKVGGILDRRFGESDPNMAEEEKMLERFAREKQRSHKKTNLFDLEEAEPLGELTHGGEALTLDTQLVDDFDEDDLDSDDDEGLAEARKRALKRIRDAEADEEGEGGEGEPERKKSKKEVMEEVIAKSKAYKYERQVAKDEDEELRGQLDKELPELQMLLAARVRKNVPKDDKPPQLVAGMEKAAFDKDFDRRLKQLILDKRSKPTERTKTDEEKAEEEVTRLKKLESDRQKRMRGESVSDDDNESEDDKINEEPVEEPAFQFFTEDPEEDFGLGKGVQASKGRSKGRPSADELGGDEDDFFIDDDLVASGSDLDIAESDLEEETDLSGDEQEEADESDDEFTKGLLNESETRSNIFTTGAPANGKVDASDLPYTFPCPETVSDFVVLAKKYPIDKLPTIVQRIRAVYHPKLDSRHKEKLEHFAIALVDYIAMDHVELGTPFQVIEQIMRHIHSLAKTFFPVEIAVRFRHHIKEMEEQRPQALHTGDLILFTAVGMFPTSDHFHQVVTPMMLTIDRYLSLKAPKTLDDLATGAYLSTLVLQYQAFSKRYMPSVMNVCLNTIAAVAPQKASWPGTFPVHEPAADVRLLSTKKGTIRKLKISDCTPQEQTKEERQELKLALLAASPQLLAAAADIWASASAFTETFSPALEMISQLTKPKNSQLPPALVDQLEKVILKLRILSNSARLARRPLELHHHRPLAIKMGIPKFEDSFDPNKHYDPDRDRAELAKLRAEHKRERKGAMRELRKDARFMQRENLRVKKAKDEAYEKKYKRLVAEIQNEEGREANAYEREREGRKKARSSR
;
A
#
# COMPACT_ATOMS: atom_id res chain seq x y z
N MET A 1 38.86 -7.72 44.87
CA MET A 1 38.90 -8.62 46.06
C MET A 1 40.34 -8.70 46.56
N ALA A 2 40.61 -8.23 47.78
CA ALA A 2 41.94 -8.34 48.36
C ALA A 2 42.30 -9.82 48.60
N GLY A 3 43.40 -10.27 47.99
CA GLY A 3 43.90 -11.66 48.00
C GLY A 3 44.41 -12.13 49.37
N GLY A 4 43.51 -12.27 50.34
CA GLY A 4 43.82 -12.79 51.67
C GLY A 4 43.75 -14.32 51.74
N SER A 5 44.72 -14.94 52.42
CA SER A 5 44.72 -16.38 52.74
C SER A 5 43.40 -16.84 53.37
N HIS A 6 42.93 -18.03 52.99
CA HIS A 6 41.68 -18.64 53.46
C HIS A 6 41.61 -18.71 54.99
N LEU A 7 42.73 -19.05 55.64
CA LEU A 7 42.82 -19.12 57.11
C LEU A 7 42.67 -17.74 57.77
N LYS A 8 43.22 -16.69 57.16
CA LYS A 8 43.13 -15.32 57.69
C LYS A 8 41.69 -14.81 57.61
N ARG A 9 41.01 -15.05 56.48
CA ARG A 9 39.58 -14.74 56.29
C ARG A 9 38.67 -15.52 57.24
N LEU A 10 38.98 -16.79 57.49
CA LEU A 10 38.21 -17.61 58.45
C LEU A 10 38.36 -17.07 59.88
N LYS A 11 39.60 -16.77 60.29
CA LYS A 11 39.88 -16.20 61.62
C LYS A 11 39.29 -14.81 61.80
N SER A 12 39.16 -13.99 60.75
CA SER A 12 38.48 -12.69 60.85
C SER A 12 36.97 -12.85 60.95
N SER A 13 36.37 -13.68 60.11
CA SER A 13 34.92 -13.94 60.11
C SER A 13 34.44 -14.58 61.44
N LEU A 14 35.20 -15.53 62.00
CA LEU A 14 34.89 -16.10 63.31
C LEU A 14 35.06 -15.10 64.47
N ARG A 15 35.96 -14.11 64.33
CA ARG A 15 36.13 -13.03 65.30
C ARG A 15 34.99 -12.03 65.25
N GLU A 16 34.57 -11.65 64.05
CA GLU A 16 33.44 -10.75 63.79
C GLU A 16 32.12 -11.33 64.34
N GLN A 17 31.88 -12.63 64.13
CA GLN A 17 30.72 -13.33 64.70
C GLN A 17 30.87 -13.67 66.20
N GLY A 18 31.97 -13.24 66.84
CA GLY A 18 32.19 -13.42 68.28
C GLY A 18 32.34 -14.87 68.74
N LEU A 19 32.70 -15.77 67.82
CA LEU A 19 32.90 -17.21 68.06
C LEU A 19 34.30 -17.50 68.57
N THR A 20 35.30 -16.84 68.00
CA THR A 20 36.69 -16.89 68.44
C THR A 20 37.10 -15.48 68.87
N GLY A 21 37.59 -15.31 70.09
CA GLY A 21 37.91 -14.00 70.64
C GLY A 21 38.55 -14.14 72.02
N PRO A 22 39.07 -13.06 72.60
CA PRO A 22 39.65 -13.11 73.95
C PRO A 22 38.60 -13.50 74.99
N GLN A 23 39.05 -14.08 76.11
CA GLN A 23 38.16 -14.51 77.20
C GLN A 23 37.40 -13.31 77.79
N LYS A 24 36.07 -13.32 77.65
CA LYS A 24 35.19 -12.24 78.12
C LYS A 24 35.10 -12.21 79.66
N SER A 25 35.13 -11.01 80.24
CA SER A 25 35.03 -10.80 81.70
C SER A 25 33.62 -11.08 82.25
N LYS A 26 33.47 -11.29 83.57
CA LYS A 26 32.15 -11.55 84.20
C LYS A 26 31.14 -10.41 83.95
N LYS A 27 31.60 -9.15 83.91
CA LYS A 27 30.76 -7.97 83.60
C LYS A 27 30.23 -7.99 82.16
N GLN A 28 31.10 -8.29 81.18
CA GLN A 28 30.72 -8.41 79.77
C GLN A 28 29.76 -9.58 79.51
N LYS A 29 29.95 -10.71 80.21
CA LYS A 29 29.01 -11.83 80.13
C LYS A 29 27.61 -11.48 80.67
N ARG A 30 27.53 -10.66 81.73
CA ARG A 30 26.24 -10.15 82.25
C ARG A 30 25.59 -9.14 81.33
N GLN A 31 26.36 -8.25 80.69
CA GLN A 31 25.85 -7.31 79.69
C GLN A 31 25.22 -8.05 78.50
N ILE A 32 25.93 -9.02 77.91
CA ILE A 32 25.42 -9.83 76.79
C ILE A 32 24.17 -10.64 77.19
N ALA A 33 24.07 -11.05 78.46
CA ALA A 33 22.91 -11.75 79.01
C ALA A 33 21.72 -10.82 79.28
N ASN A 34 21.97 -9.55 79.61
CA ASN A 34 20.94 -8.53 79.81
C ASN A 34 20.37 -8.00 78.48
N ASP A 35 21.14 -8.02 77.39
CA ASP A 35 20.66 -7.78 76.02
C ASP A 35 19.74 -8.91 75.50
N GLY A 36 19.16 -9.71 76.40
CA GLY A 36 18.75 -11.09 76.21
C GLY A 36 17.23 -11.34 76.14
N LYS A 37 16.46 -10.52 75.41
CA LYS A 37 15.08 -10.90 75.03
C LYS A 37 14.99 -12.01 73.97
N ALA A 38 16.13 -12.51 73.49
CA ALA A 38 16.20 -13.44 72.36
C ALA A 38 17.33 -14.48 72.52
N LYS A 39 17.37 -15.22 73.65
CA LYS A 39 18.39 -16.27 73.85
C LYS A 39 18.32 -17.38 72.78
N ASN A 40 17.10 -17.73 72.36
CA ASN A 40 16.88 -18.69 71.27
C ASN A 40 17.29 -18.08 69.93
N ASP A 41 16.87 -16.85 69.60
CA ASP A 41 17.20 -16.23 68.31
C ASP A 41 18.68 -15.88 68.19
N LYS A 42 19.37 -15.49 69.26
CA LYS A 42 20.84 -15.32 69.21
C LYS A 42 21.58 -16.64 68.97
N ARG A 43 21.05 -17.76 69.49
CA ARG A 43 21.60 -19.09 69.20
C ARG A 43 21.32 -19.48 67.75
N LEU A 44 20.11 -19.21 67.25
CA LEU A 44 19.72 -19.43 65.86
C LEU A 44 20.55 -18.57 64.88
N ASN A 45 20.66 -17.27 65.11
CA ASN A 45 21.51 -16.35 64.33
C ASN A 45 22.98 -16.77 64.36
N ARG A 46 23.48 -17.25 65.51
CA ARG A 46 24.84 -17.79 65.63
C ARG A 46 25.00 -19.09 64.84
N THR A 47 24.01 -19.98 64.86
CA THR A 47 24.05 -21.22 64.06
C THR A 47 23.93 -20.93 62.56
N GLU A 48 23.11 -19.97 62.15
CA GLU A 48 22.97 -19.53 60.76
C GLU A 48 24.25 -18.87 60.25
N ALA A 49 24.81 -17.93 61.01
CA ALA A 49 26.09 -17.30 60.67
C ALA A 49 27.22 -18.34 60.61
N LEU A 50 27.27 -19.28 61.56
CA LEU A 50 28.25 -20.37 61.52
C LEU A 50 28.04 -21.29 60.31
N ASN A 51 26.80 -21.58 59.92
CA ASN A 51 26.49 -22.39 58.75
C ASN A 51 26.84 -21.65 57.45
N GLN A 52 26.62 -20.34 57.37
CA GLN A 52 27.07 -19.50 56.25
C GLN A 52 28.60 -19.49 56.14
N ILE A 53 29.31 -19.38 57.27
CA ILE A 53 30.77 -19.48 57.30
C ILE A 53 31.20 -20.88 56.83
N ARG A 54 30.59 -21.95 57.34
CA ARG A 54 30.90 -23.32 56.88
C ARG A 54 30.70 -23.47 55.38
N GLU A 55 29.60 -22.95 54.83
CA GLU A 55 29.30 -22.99 53.39
C GLU A 55 30.29 -22.16 52.56
N GLN A 56 30.62 -20.94 52.99
CA GLN A 56 31.54 -20.05 52.28
C GLN A 56 32.99 -20.56 52.33
N PHE A 57 33.42 -21.15 53.45
CA PHE A 57 34.78 -21.64 53.65
C PHE A 57 34.99 -23.09 53.18
N ASN A 58 33.93 -23.80 52.77
CA ASN A 58 34.01 -25.09 52.09
C ASN A 58 33.58 -24.97 50.61
N PRO A 59 34.37 -24.30 49.75
CA PRO A 59 33.99 -24.08 48.35
C PRO A 59 33.93 -25.35 47.50
N PHE A 60 34.56 -26.45 47.94
CA PHE A 60 34.63 -27.71 47.19
C PHE A 60 33.37 -28.56 47.27
N ASP A 61 32.49 -28.30 48.24
CA ASP A 61 31.16 -28.93 48.32
C ASP A 61 30.19 -28.36 47.27
N LEU A 62 30.53 -27.19 46.73
CA LEU A 62 29.76 -26.44 45.74
C LEU A 62 30.50 -26.44 44.39
N LYS A 63 29.76 -26.54 43.30
CA LYS A 63 30.32 -26.36 41.96
C LYS A 63 30.23 -24.88 41.59
N HIS A 64 31.36 -24.21 41.39
CA HIS A 64 31.43 -22.83 40.94
C HIS A 64 32.07 -22.74 39.53
N ASN A 65 31.69 -21.71 38.76
CA ASN A 65 32.36 -21.36 37.52
C ASN A 65 33.35 -20.23 37.81
N ALA A 66 34.65 -20.49 37.72
CA ALA A 66 35.68 -19.52 38.11
C ALA A 66 35.69 -18.22 37.29
N ARG A 67 35.17 -18.26 36.05
CA ARG A 67 35.13 -17.11 35.12
C ARG A 67 33.88 -16.24 35.24
N GLY A 68 32.88 -16.62 36.06
CA GLY A 68 31.59 -15.92 36.10
C GLY A 68 30.69 -16.27 34.90
N PRO A 69 29.67 -15.45 34.58
CA PRO A 69 28.84 -15.61 33.39
C PRO A 69 29.66 -15.34 32.12
N LYS A 70 29.26 -15.94 30.99
CA LYS A 70 29.98 -15.79 29.70
C LYS A 70 29.72 -14.43 29.05
N PHE A 71 28.48 -13.96 29.15
CA PHE A 71 28.02 -12.65 28.70
C PHE A 71 27.37 -11.98 29.92
N GLU A 72 27.80 -10.77 30.24
CA GLU A 72 27.25 -10.02 31.36
C GLU A 72 25.90 -9.42 30.94
N VAL A 73 24.84 -9.77 31.65
CA VAL A 73 23.50 -9.22 31.44
C VAL A 73 23.01 -8.71 32.79
N THR A 74 22.70 -7.42 32.88
CA THR A 74 22.11 -6.82 34.07
C THR A 74 20.60 -7.02 34.02
N THR A 75 20.01 -7.54 35.10
CA THR A 75 18.57 -7.68 35.22
C THR A 75 18.11 -7.16 36.58
N ASN A 76 17.03 -6.37 36.58
CA ASN A 76 16.42 -5.83 37.81
C ASN A 76 15.75 -6.92 38.66
N ARG A 77 15.60 -8.14 38.12
CA ARG A 77 15.14 -9.29 38.88
C ARG A 77 16.37 -9.97 39.50
N PRO A 78 16.65 -9.77 40.80
CA PRO A 78 17.80 -10.41 41.43
C PRO A 78 17.63 -11.93 41.29
N PRO A 79 18.63 -12.65 40.75
CA PRO A 79 18.56 -14.10 40.68
C PRO A 79 18.39 -14.62 42.11
N THR A 80 17.34 -15.40 42.37
CA THR A 80 17.06 -15.95 43.70
C THR A 80 17.79 -17.28 43.92
N GLY A 81 18.25 -17.54 45.15
CA GLY A 81 18.81 -18.85 45.53
C GLY A 81 20.27 -19.07 45.11
N ASN A 82 20.59 -20.28 44.61
CA ASN A 82 21.97 -20.68 44.28
C ASN A 82 22.57 -19.83 43.12
N ALA A 83 21.74 -19.32 42.21
CA ALA A 83 22.16 -18.45 41.11
C ALA A 83 22.67 -17.08 41.58
N ALA A 84 22.04 -16.50 42.63
CA ALA A 84 22.48 -15.26 43.28
C ALA A 84 23.92 -15.36 43.81
N LYS A 85 24.29 -16.55 44.28
CA LYS A 85 25.58 -16.85 44.90
C LYS A 85 26.62 -17.40 43.90
N GLY A 86 26.30 -17.47 42.60
CA GLY A 86 27.17 -18.05 41.58
C GLY A 86 27.41 -19.56 41.71
N ILE A 87 26.51 -20.25 42.42
CA ILE A 87 26.61 -21.69 42.70
C ILE A 87 25.91 -22.45 41.57
N ALA A 88 26.69 -23.17 40.75
CA ALA A 88 26.18 -23.95 39.61
C ALA A 88 25.62 -25.32 40.00
N GLY A 89 25.88 -25.81 41.21
CA GLY A 89 25.31 -27.07 41.71
C GLY A 89 25.96 -27.58 42.99
N ARG A 90 25.32 -28.56 43.65
CA ARG A 90 25.80 -29.22 44.88
C ARG A 90 26.08 -30.70 44.62
N PRO A 91 27.28 -31.07 44.14
CA PRO A 91 27.58 -32.45 43.74
C PRO A 91 27.43 -33.43 44.89
N VAL A 92 28.01 -33.15 46.07
CA VAL A 92 28.00 -34.08 47.21
C VAL A 92 26.56 -34.38 47.65
N ALA A 93 25.76 -33.34 47.92
CA ALA A 93 24.36 -33.50 48.31
C ALA A 93 23.50 -34.21 47.24
N SER A 94 23.74 -33.92 45.96
CA SER A 94 23.06 -34.62 44.87
C SER A 94 23.46 -36.09 44.81
N THR A 95 24.74 -36.42 45.01
CA THR A 95 25.20 -37.81 45.03
C THR A 95 24.68 -38.58 46.24
N THR A 96 24.64 -37.99 47.42
CA THR A 96 24.13 -38.65 48.63
C THR A 96 22.62 -38.92 48.51
N ALA A 97 21.85 -37.94 48.06
CA ALA A 97 20.42 -38.10 47.80
C ALA A 97 20.18 -39.18 46.73
N ALA A 98 20.97 -39.19 45.65
CA ALA A 98 20.86 -40.20 44.61
C ALA A 98 21.30 -41.60 45.08
N GLU A 99 22.22 -41.73 46.02
CA GLU A 99 22.55 -43.02 46.64
C GLU A 99 21.48 -43.49 47.61
N GLN A 100 20.89 -42.58 48.40
CA GLN A 100 19.76 -42.90 49.27
C GLN A 100 18.60 -43.44 48.44
N ARG A 101 18.21 -42.74 47.37
CA ARG A 101 17.18 -43.22 46.43
C ARG A 101 17.46 -44.63 45.90
N ARG A 102 18.71 -44.97 45.59
CA ARG A 102 19.10 -46.33 45.15
C ARG A 102 19.05 -47.37 46.27
N ARG A 103 19.36 -46.98 47.51
CA ARG A 103 19.17 -47.86 48.69
C ARG A 103 17.68 -48.13 48.92
N ASP A 104 16.83 -47.12 48.71
CA ASP A 104 15.40 -47.25 48.93
C ASP A 104 14.70 -47.99 47.78
N THR A 105 15.27 -47.97 46.57
CA THR A 105 14.69 -48.65 45.38
C THR A 105 15.45 -49.92 45.04
N LEU A 106 16.57 -49.80 44.31
CA LEU A 106 17.35 -50.92 43.77
C LEU A 106 17.78 -51.93 44.84
N LEU A 107 18.24 -51.48 46.01
CA LEU A 107 18.65 -52.41 47.07
C LEU A 107 17.44 -53.19 47.63
N LEU A 108 16.28 -52.55 47.80
CA LEU A 108 15.07 -53.25 48.20
C LEU A 108 14.61 -54.25 47.13
N GLU A 109 14.68 -53.88 45.85
CA GLU A 109 14.38 -54.78 44.72
C GLU A 109 15.34 -55.97 44.69
N MET A 110 16.64 -55.76 44.88
CA MET A 110 17.64 -56.83 44.98
C MET A 110 17.34 -57.80 46.12
N GLN A 111 16.95 -57.28 47.29
CA GLN A 111 16.57 -58.10 48.45
C GLN A 111 15.27 -58.88 48.18
N ARG A 112 14.33 -58.28 47.46
CA ARG A 112 13.02 -58.85 47.12
C ARG A 112 12.99 -59.62 45.80
N ARG A 113 14.13 -59.86 45.15
CA ARG A 113 14.22 -60.48 43.81
C ARG A 113 13.41 -61.78 43.65
N ASN A 114 13.32 -62.59 44.72
CA ASN A 114 12.59 -63.86 44.71
C ASN A 114 11.33 -63.82 45.61
N LYS A 115 10.83 -62.62 45.96
CA LYS A 115 9.63 -62.45 46.79
C LYS A 115 8.39 -62.45 45.89
N VAL A 116 7.56 -63.48 46.03
CA VAL A 116 6.26 -63.57 45.36
C VAL A 116 5.17 -63.07 46.32
N GLY A 117 4.29 -62.20 45.83
CA GLY A 117 3.21 -61.57 46.62
C GLY A 117 3.65 -60.39 47.49
N GLY A 118 2.72 -59.47 47.75
CA GLY A 118 2.91 -58.28 48.58
C GLY A 118 1.57 -57.82 49.18
N ILE A 119 1.62 -56.98 50.20
CA ILE A 119 0.40 -56.40 50.76
C ILE A 119 -0.15 -55.38 49.74
N LEU A 120 -1.33 -55.64 49.19
CA LEU A 120 -2.06 -54.69 48.37
C LEU A 120 -2.85 -53.78 49.33
N ASP A 121 -2.20 -52.71 49.77
CA ASP A 121 -2.84 -51.75 50.66
C ASP A 121 -3.83 -50.88 49.89
N ARG A 122 -5.11 -51.23 49.95
CA ARG A 122 -6.21 -50.49 49.32
C ARG A 122 -6.76 -49.39 50.22
N ARG A 123 -6.11 -49.07 51.35
CA ARG A 123 -6.52 -47.97 52.23
C ARG A 123 -6.28 -46.65 51.51
N PHE A 124 -7.29 -45.78 51.54
CA PHE A 124 -7.24 -44.48 50.87
C PHE A 124 -6.06 -43.63 51.37
N GLY A 125 -5.31 -43.04 50.44
CA GLY A 125 -4.21 -42.11 50.72
C GLY A 125 -2.96 -42.70 51.39
N GLU A 126 -2.83 -44.03 51.60
CA GLU A 126 -1.60 -44.58 52.22
C GLU A 126 -0.38 -44.40 51.31
N SER A 127 -0.56 -44.50 49.99
CA SER A 127 0.53 -44.38 49.00
C SER A 127 0.92 -42.94 48.63
N ASP A 128 0.12 -41.94 49.03
CA ASP A 128 0.38 -40.54 48.69
C ASP A 128 1.20 -39.84 49.79
N PRO A 129 2.42 -39.35 49.49
CA PRO A 129 3.28 -38.70 50.49
C PRO A 129 2.84 -37.27 50.84
N ASN A 130 1.93 -36.68 50.06
CA ASN A 130 1.53 -35.27 50.18
C ASN A 130 0.36 -35.04 51.15
N MET A 131 -0.35 -36.09 51.58
CA MET A 131 -1.45 -35.98 52.54
C MET A 131 -0.92 -36.15 53.97
N ALA A 132 -1.40 -35.33 54.92
CA ALA A 132 -1.03 -35.46 56.32
C ALA A 132 -1.65 -36.71 56.97
N GLU A 133 -1.02 -37.25 58.02
CA GLU A 133 -1.53 -38.44 58.72
C GLU A 133 -2.95 -38.22 59.29
N GLU A 134 -3.25 -36.99 59.71
CA GLU A 134 -4.57 -36.58 60.20
C GLU A 134 -5.62 -36.54 59.07
N GLU A 135 -5.26 -36.00 57.89
CA GLU A 135 -6.14 -35.95 56.72
C GLU A 135 -6.44 -37.36 56.19
N LYS A 136 -5.43 -38.24 56.16
CA LYS A 136 -5.60 -39.66 55.78
C LYS A 136 -6.59 -40.37 56.71
N MET A 137 -6.52 -40.13 58.01
CA MET A 137 -7.43 -40.75 58.99
C MET A 137 -8.84 -40.18 58.88
N LEU A 138 -8.98 -38.87 58.62
CA LEU A 138 -10.27 -38.21 58.47
C LEU A 138 -10.99 -38.64 57.19
N GLU A 139 -10.28 -38.75 56.07
CA GLU A 139 -10.86 -39.26 54.81
C GLU A 139 -11.20 -40.75 54.90
N ARG A 140 -10.39 -41.55 55.61
CA ARG A 140 -10.72 -42.96 55.91
C ARG A 140 -11.99 -43.05 56.74
N PHE A 141 -12.09 -42.24 57.78
CA PHE A 141 -13.26 -42.18 58.64
C PHE A 141 -14.50 -41.69 57.88
N ALA A 142 -14.36 -40.70 57.00
CA ALA A 142 -15.43 -40.21 56.14
C ALA A 142 -15.90 -41.29 55.16
N ARG A 143 -14.97 -42.01 54.51
CA ARG A 143 -15.28 -43.11 53.58
C ARG A 143 -15.87 -44.34 54.30
N GLU A 144 -15.45 -44.60 55.53
CA GLU A 144 -16.02 -45.63 56.40
C GLU A 144 -17.44 -45.27 56.87
N LYS A 145 -17.68 -44.02 57.26
CA LYS A 145 -19.01 -43.44 57.54
C LYS A 145 -19.93 -43.55 56.33
N GLN A 146 -19.47 -43.18 55.14
CA GLN A 146 -20.26 -43.31 53.91
C GLN A 146 -20.63 -44.78 53.62
N ARG A 147 -19.72 -45.73 53.88
CA ARG A 147 -20.03 -47.18 53.73
C ARG A 147 -20.97 -47.71 54.80
N SER A 148 -20.95 -47.20 56.03
CA SER A 148 -21.88 -47.61 57.08
C SER A 148 -23.29 -47.03 56.87
N HIS A 149 -23.39 -45.78 56.39
CA HIS A 149 -24.65 -45.15 55.99
C HIS A 149 -25.31 -45.85 54.78
N LYS A 150 -24.54 -46.47 53.89
CA LYS A 150 -25.07 -47.29 52.77
C LYS A 150 -25.73 -48.62 53.21
N LYS A 151 -25.57 -49.10 54.45
CA LYS A 151 -26.21 -50.33 54.94
C LYS A 151 -27.52 -50.11 55.72
N THR A 152 -27.90 -48.87 55.99
CA THR A 152 -29.12 -48.54 56.76
C THR A 152 -30.22 -47.89 55.93
N ASN A 153 -29.97 -47.59 54.66
CA ASN A 153 -30.90 -46.88 53.79
C ASN A 153 -31.51 -47.86 52.77
N LEU A 154 -32.45 -48.69 53.23
CA LEU A 154 -33.21 -49.64 52.40
C LEU A 154 -34.67 -49.21 52.17
N PHE A 155 -35.06 -48.00 52.60
CA PHE A 155 -36.46 -47.53 52.56
C PHE A 155 -36.64 -46.03 52.25
N ASP A 156 -35.65 -45.35 51.67
CA ASP A 156 -35.84 -43.99 51.16
C ASP A 156 -36.12 -44.04 49.65
N LEU A 157 -37.30 -43.57 49.24
CA LEU A 157 -37.87 -43.75 47.88
C LEU A 157 -37.75 -42.48 47.01
N GLU A 158 -36.97 -41.48 47.42
CA GLU A 158 -36.71 -40.26 46.63
C GLU A 158 -35.34 -40.26 45.92
N GLU A 159 -34.50 -41.27 46.13
CA GLU A 159 -33.22 -41.42 45.40
C GLU A 159 -33.26 -42.67 44.52
N ALA A 160 -33.97 -42.55 43.39
CA ALA A 160 -33.97 -43.57 42.34
C ALA A 160 -32.66 -43.49 41.55
N GLU A 161 -31.63 -44.22 41.99
CA GLU A 161 -30.57 -44.73 41.12
C GLU A 161 -30.71 -46.25 40.94
N PRO A 162 -30.43 -46.76 39.73
CA PRO A 162 -30.81 -48.10 39.31
C PRO A 162 -30.03 -49.20 40.03
N LEU A 163 -30.78 -50.15 40.57
CA LEU A 163 -30.27 -51.34 41.21
C LEU A 163 -29.76 -52.33 40.15
N GLY A 164 -28.44 -52.44 39.98
CA GLY A 164 -27.77 -53.61 39.37
C GLY A 164 -26.84 -53.30 38.20
N GLU A 165 -25.57 -53.00 38.49
CA GLU A 165 -24.50 -53.04 37.48
C GLU A 165 -24.29 -54.48 36.98
N LEU A 166 -24.59 -54.71 35.70
CA LEU A 166 -24.27 -55.92 34.96
C LEU A 166 -22.76 -55.91 34.64
N THR A 167 -22.01 -56.87 35.18
CA THR A 167 -20.56 -57.01 34.96
C THR A 167 -20.29 -58.28 34.15
N HIS A 168 -19.48 -58.17 33.09
CA HIS A 168 -18.92 -59.32 32.38
C HIS A 168 -17.39 -59.23 32.46
N GLY A 169 -16.73 -60.24 33.04
CA GLY A 169 -15.26 -60.31 33.10
C GLY A 169 -14.56 -59.36 34.07
N GLY A 170 -15.28 -58.68 34.97
CA GLY A 170 -14.71 -57.84 36.03
C GLY A 170 -14.55 -56.35 35.68
N GLU A 171 -15.09 -55.92 34.54
CA GLU A 171 -15.28 -54.51 34.19
C GLU A 171 -16.76 -54.17 34.30
N ALA A 172 -17.09 -53.06 34.97
CA ALA A 172 -18.47 -52.57 35.06
C ALA A 172 -18.83 -51.92 33.71
N LEU A 173 -19.92 -52.38 33.09
CA LEU A 173 -20.50 -51.68 31.95
C LEU A 173 -21.22 -50.43 32.47
N THR A 174 -20.44 -49.41 32.80
CA THR A 174 -20.95 -48.06 33.06
C THR A 174 -21.27 -47.42 31.71
N LEU A 175 -22.48 -46.89 31.57
CA LEU A 175 -22.94 -46.02 30.47
C LEU A 175 -22.23 -44.66 30.57
N ASP A 176 -20.91 -44.66 30.56
CA ASP A 176 -20.03 -43.49 30.68
C ASP A 176 -18.93 -43.53 29.61
N THR A 177 -19.20 -44.16 28.46
CA THR A 177 -18.55 -43.75 27.21
C THR A 177 -19.36 -42.61 26.64
N GLN A 178 -18.94 -41.40 27.00
CA GLN A 178 -19.27 -40.13 26.36
C GLN A 178 -20.77 -39.82 26.27
N LEU A 179 -21.27 -39.02 27.21
CA LEU A 179 -22.23 -37.97 26.86
C LEU A 179 -21.56 -37.09 25.80
N VAL A 180 -21.66 -37.52 24.55
CA VAL A 180 -21.69 -36.62 23.40
C VAL A 180 -22.99 -35.82 23.59
N ASP A 181 -22.86 -34.51 23.56
CA ASP A 181 -24.00 -33.59 23.57
C ASP A 181 -24.83 -33.94 22.31
N ASP A 182 -26.12 -34.30 22.45
CA ASP A 182 -27.02 -34.63 21.34
C ASP A 182 -27.36 -33.40 20.45
N PHE A 183 -26.45 -32.42 20.43
CA PHE A 183 -26.48 -31.20 19.64
C PHE A 183 -25.23 -31.06 18.74
N ASP A 184 -24.54 -32.17 18.48
CA ASP A 184 -23.66 -32.30 17.31
C ASP A 184 -24.49 -32.82 16.13
N GLU A 185 -25.03 -31.89 15.36
CA GLU A 185 -25.67 -32.12 14.06
C GLU A 185 -24.59 -32.43 13.00
N ASP A 186 -23.94 -33.59 13.13
CA ASP A 186 -22.93 -34.13 12.20
C ASP A 186 -23.45 -35.42 11.54
N ASP A 187 -24.73 -35.47 11.14
CA ASP A 187 -25.30 -36.57 10.35
C ASP A 187 -26.29 -36.08 9.27
N LEU A 188 -25.92 -34.98 8.61
CA LEU A 188 -26.41 -34.66 7.27
C LEU A 188 -25.21 -34.66 6.31
N ASP A 189 -24.89 -35.83 5.76
CA ASP A 189 -24.15 -35.94 4.51
C ASP A 189 -24.95 -35.22 3.40
N SER A 190 -24.63 -33.94 3.23
CA SER A 190 -24.91 -33.16 2.02
C SER A 190 -23.56 -32.72 1.47
N ASP A 191 -23.11 -33.49 0.48
CA ASP A 191 -21.79 -33.52 -0.12
C ASP A 191 -21.49 -32.30 -1.02
N ASP A 192 -21.70 -31.06 -0.54
CA ASP A 192 -21.67 -29.87 -1.41
C ASP A 192 -21.31 -28.53 -0.73
N ASP A 193 -20.41 -28.47 0.28
CA ASP A 193 -20.06 -27.17 0.90
C ASP A 193 -18.61 -26.99 1.45
N GLU A 194 -17.62 -27.65 0.84
CA GLU A 194 -16.20 -27.50 1.25
C GLU A 194 -15.58 -26.13 0.86
N GLY A 195 -16.17 -25.43 -0.11
CA GLY A 195 -15.67 -24.14 -0.62
C GLY A 195 -15.93 -22.94 0.30
N LEU A 196 -17.02 -22.96 1.07
CA LEU A 196 -17.47 -21.80 1.87
C LEU A 196 -16.70 -21.69 3.19
N ALA A 197 -16.29 -22.83 3.78
CA ALA A 197 -15.54 -22.88 5.04
C ALA A 197 -14.10 -22.32 4.92
N GLU A 198 -13.44 -22.56 3.78
CA GLU A 198 -12.11 -22.00 3.50
C GLU A 198 -12.18 -20.49 3.19
N ALA A 199 -13.23 -20.05 2.50
CA ALA A 199 -13.48 -18.62 2.25
C ALA A 199 -13.71 -17.86 3.56
N ARG A 200 -14.45 -18.45 4.51
CA ARG A 200 -14.70 -17.86 5.84
C ARG A 200 -13.44 -17.79 6.70
N LYS A 201 -12.57 -18.81 6.65
CA LYS A 201 -11.24 -18.78 7.31
C LYS A 201 -10.31 -17.74 6.69
N ARG A 202 -10.32 -17.55 5.36
CA ARG A 202 -9.56 -16.50 4.68
C ARG A 202 -10.10 -15.10 4.98
N ALA A 203 -11.42 -14.93 5.05
CA ALA A 203 -12.05 -13.67 5.42
C ALA A 203 -11.71 -13.27 6.86
N LEU A 204 -11.80 -14.20 7.82
CA LEU A 204 -11.38 -13.99 9.22
C LEU A 204 -9.89 -13.68 9.35
N LYS A 205 -9.04 -14.20 8.46
CA LYS A 205 -7.61 -13.89 8.44
C LYS A 205 -7.32 -12.51 7.85
N ARG A 206 -8.04 -12.10 6.79
CA ARG A 206 -7.93 -10.74 6.22
C ARG A 206 -8.46 -9.66 7.19
N ILE A 207 -9.52 -9.95 7.93
CA ILE A 207 -10.04 -9.02 8.96
C ILE A 207 -9.01 -8.86 10.08
N ARG A 208 -8.33 -9.94 10.48
CA ARG A 208 -7.28 -9.90 11.50
C ARG A 208 -5.98 -9.22 11.03
N ASP A 209 -5.65 -9.32 9.74
CA ASP A 209 -4.48 -8.65 9.17
C ASP A 209 -4.78 -7.16 8.89
N ALA A 210 -6.03 -6.79 8.55
CA ALA A 210 -6.46 -5.39 8.41
C ALA A 210 -6.53 -4.64 9.76
N GLU A 211 -6.89 -5.33 10.85
CA GLU A 211 -6.91 -4.77 12.21
C GLU A 211 -5.50 -4.68 12.82
N ALA A 212 -4.48 -5.31 12.21
CA ALA A 212 -3.08 -5.27 12.67
C ALA A 212 -2.27 -4.14 12.02
N ASP A 213 -2.72 -3.57 10.90
CA ASP A 213 -2.04 -2.48 10.19
C ASP A 213 -2.59 -1.08 10.55
N GLU A 214 -3.67 -0.98 11.34
CA GLU A 214 -4.22 0.29 11.85
C GLU A 214 -3.78 0.65 13.28
N GLU A 215 -3.08 -0.23 14.00
CA GLU A 215 -2.51 0.07 15.34
C GLU A 215 -1.06 0.56 15.25
N GLY A 216 -0.89 1.57 14.40
CA GLY A 216 0.34 2.37 14.29
C GLY A 216 0.38 3.58 15.21
N GLU A 217 -0.43 3.68 16.29
CA GLU A 217 -0.30 4.76 17.27
C GLU A 217 -0.92 4.39 18.65
N GLY A 218 -0.05 4.23 19.66
CA GLY A 218 -0.33 4.52 21.07
C GLY A 218 -1.64 4.02 21.71
N GLY A 219 -1.80 2.71 21.87
CA GLY A 219 -2.84 2.16 22.75
C GLY A 219 -2.55 2.39 24.25
N GLU A 220 -3.02 3.50 24.81
CA GLU A 220 -3.08 3.72 26.27
C GLU A 220 -4.13 2.80 26.91
N GLY A 221 -3.72 1.58 27.30
CA GLY A 221 -4.61 0.69 28.05
C GLY A 221 -4.11 -0.73 28.33
N GLU A 222 -3.06 -1.19 27.66
CA GLU A 222 -2.50 -2.51 27.96
C GLU A 222 -1.54 -2.45 29.16
N PRO A 223 -1.72 -3.28 30.21
CA PRO A 223 -0.71 -3.38 31.25
C PRO A 223 0.60 -3.95 30.66
N GLU A 224 1.75 -3.38 31.03
CA GLU A 224 3.11 -3.84 30.64
C GLU A 224 3.40 -5.32 30.98
N ARG A 225 2.47 -6.00 31.66
CA ARG A 225 2.52 -7.40 32.02
C ARG A 225 1.42 -8.17 31.31
N LYS A 226 1.79 -9.34 30.75
CA LYS A 226 0.84 -10.36 30.26
C LYS A 226 -0.24 -10.64 31.32
N LYS A 227 -1.51 -10.44 30.93
CA LYS A 227 -2.70 -10.65 31.77
C LYS A 227 -2.65 -12.02 32.46
N SER A 228 -3.05 -12.08 33.72
CA SER A 228 -3.05 -13.35 34.45
C SER A 228 -4.14 -14.28 33.91
N LYS A 229 -3.96 -15.61 34.01
CA LYS A 229 -5.01 -16.56 33.61
C LYS A 229 -6.34 -16.27 34.33
N LYS A 230 -6.29 -15.73 35.55
CA LYS A 230 -7.47 -15.31 36.29
C LYS A 230 -8.16 -14.12 35.62
N GLU A 231 -7.42 -13.08 35.24
CA GLU A 231 -7.96 -11.93 34.49
C GLU A 231 -8.51 -12.36 33.13
N VAL A 232 -7.80 -13.23 32.40
CA VAL A 232 -8.28 -13.78 31.12
C VAL A 232 -9.55 -14.60 31.32
N MET A 233 -9.62 -15.44 32.36
CA MET A 233 -10.84 -16.21 32.65
C MET A 233 -11.98 -15.30 33.13
N GLU A 234 -11.70 -14.23 33.88
CA GLU A 234 -12.70 -13.25 34.28
C GLU A 234 -13.23 -12.45 33.08
N GLU A 235 -12.36 -12.05 32.15
CA GLU A 235 -12.75 -11.43 30.87
C GLU A 235 -13.56 -12.40 30.01
N VAL A 236 -13.14 -13.66 29.89
CA VAL A 236 -13.87 -14.68 29.12
C VAL A 236 -15.21 -15.01 29.79
N ILE A 237 -15.28 -15.09 31.12
CA ILE A 237 -16.54 -15.32 31.86
C ILE A 237 -17.45 -14.10 31.75
N ALA A 238 -16.91 -12.87 31.81
CA ALA A 238 -17.68 -11.65 31.65
C ALA A 238 -18.23 -11.53 30.22
N LYS A 239 -17.39 -11.77 29.20
CA LYS A 239 -17.80 -11.80 27.79
C LYS A 239 -18.83 -12.90 27.53
N SER A 240 -18.59 -14.13 28.00
CA SER A 240 -19.56 -15.22 27.82
C SER A 240 -20.87 -14.98 28.57
N LYS A 241 -20.86 -14.34 29.75
CA LYS A 241 -22.07 -13.92 30.44
C LYS A 241 -22.80 -12.78 29.73
N ALA A 242 -22.07 -11.81 29.19
CA ALA A 242 -22.65 -10.73 28.39
C ALA A 242 -23.31 -11.29 27.12
N TYR A 243 -22.62 -12.13 26.34
CA TYR A 243 -23.19 -12.80 25.16
C TYR A 243 -24.35 -13.75 25.50
N LYS A 244 -24.35 -14.36 26.69
CA LYS A 244 -25.48 -15.19 27.14
C LYS A 244 -26.68 -14.32 27.55
N TYR A 245 -26.44 -13.17 28.19
CA TYR A 245 -27.47 -12.21 28.55
C TYR A 245 -28.07 -11.55 27.30
N GLU A 246 -27.25 -11.14 26.33
CA GLU A 246 -27.72 -10.61 25.04
C GLU A 246 -28.59 -11.63 24.30
N ARG A 247 -28.19 -12.91 24.25
CA ARG A 247 -29.04 -13.97 23.69
C ARG A 247 -30.36 -14.14 24.44
N GLN A 248 -30.35 -13.97 25.76
CA GLN A 248 -31.56 -14.06 26.57
C GLN A 248 -32.48 -12.86 26.32
N VAL A 249 -31.92 -11.64 26.27
CA VAL A 249 -32.67 -10.42 25.95
C VAL A 249 -33.28 -10.50 24.56
N ALA A 250 -32.52 -10.92 23.54
CA ALA A 250 -33.03 -11.10 22.19
C ALA A 250 -34.18 -12.13 22.16
N LYS A 251 -34.06 -13.23 22.90
CA LYS A 251 -35.13 -14.23 23.02
C LYS A 251 -36.36 -13.69 23.77
N ASP A 252 -36.17 -12.91 24.83
CA ASP A 252 -37.25 -12.29 25.59
C ASP A 252 -37.98 -11.23 24.75
N GLU A 253 -37.26 -10.45 23.94
CA GLU A 253 -37.81 -9.51 22.94
C GLU A 253 -38.64 -10.24 21.88
N ASP A 254 -38.14 -11.38 21.37
CA ASP A 254 -38.87 -12.25 20.42
C ASP A 254 -40.15 -12.85 21.05
N GLU A 255 -40.09 -13.31 22.31
CA GLU A 255 -41.24 -13.83 23.04
C GLU A 255 -42.27 -12.73 23.38
N GLU A 256 -41.81 -11.52 23.70
CA GLU A 256 -42.68 -10.36 23.92
C GLU A 256 -43.38 -9.95 22.63
N LEU A 257 -42.65 -9.89 21.49
CA LEU A 257 -43.23 -9.66 20.17
C LEU A 257 -44.26 -10.73 19.80
N ARG A 258 -43.96 -12.01 20.03
CA ARG A 258 -44.94 -13.10 19.87
C ARG A 258 -46.16 -12.91 20.74
N GLY A 259 -45.98 -12.54 22.01
CA GLY A 259 -47.08 -12.28 22.93
C GLY A 259 -47.90 -11.05 22.55
N GLN A 260 -47.29 -10.01 21.97
CA GLN A 260 -48.00 -8.85 21.42
C GLN A 260 -48.83 -9.26 20.20
N LEU A 261 -48.25 -10.01 19.25
CA LEU A 261 -48.96 -10.52 18.08
C LEU A 261 -50.13 -11.45 18.46
N ASP A 262 -49.95 -12.34 19.45
CA ASP A 262 -51.03 -13.21 19.95
C ASP A 262 -52.12 -12.43 20.69
N LYS A 263 -51.81 -11.31 21.36
CA LYS A 263 -52.82 -10.42 21.95
C LYS A 263 -53.60 -9.64 20.91
N GLU A 264 -52.96 -9.30 19.79
CA GLU A 264 -53.59 -8.63 18.64
C GLU A 264 -54.39 -9.60 17.75
N LEU A 265 -54.09 -10.91 17.80
CA LEU A 265 -54.78 -11.92 17.00
C LEU A 265 -56.29 -12.03 17.28
N PRO A 266 -56.80 -11.94 18.53
CA PRO A 266 -58.22 -11.80 18.82
C PRO A 266 -58.85 -10.53 18.23
N GLU A 267 -58.14 -9.39 18.25
CA GLU A 267 -58.63 -8.15 17.64
C GLU A 267 -58.68 -8.26 16.11
N LEU A 268 -57.66 -8.87 15.50
CA LEU A 268 -57.65 -9.20 14.07
C LEU A 268 -58.74 -10.20 13.70
N GLN A 269 -58.99 -11.23 14.52
CA GLN A 269 -60.11 -12.15 14.35
C GLN A 269 -61.46 -11.44 14.52
N MET A 270 -61.58 -10.49 15.45
CA MET A 270 -62.78 -9.66 15.58
C MET A 270 -62.97 -8.74 14.37
N LEU A 271 -61.92 -8.13 13.82
CA LEU A 271 -61.98 -7.31 12.61
C LEU A 271 -62.29 -8.16 11.36
N LEU A 272 -61.73 -9.37 11.26
CA LEU A 272 -62.00 -10.31 10.18
C LEU A 272 -63.42 -10.91 10.27
N ALA A 273 -63.88 -11.24 11.48
CA ALA A 273 -65.25 -11.71 11.76
C ALA A 273 -66.29 -10.57 11.64
N ALA A 274 -65.91 -9.31 11.91
CA ALA A 274 -66.72 -8.13 11.65
C ALA A 274 -66.89 -7.88 10.14
N ARG A 275 -65.95 -8.34 9.30
CA ARG A 275 -66.11 -8.33 7.82
C ARG A 275 -67.15 -9.36 7.34
N VAL A 276 -67.51 -10.35 8.16
CA VAL A 276 -68.50 -11.40 7.87
C VAL A 276 -69.88 -11.12 8.50
N ARG A 277 -70.05 -10.06 9.30
CA ARG A 277 -71.36 -9.62 9.80
C ARG A 277 -71.64 -8.16 9.46
N LYS A 278 -72.26 -7.95 8.30
CA LYS A 278 -73.03 -6.74 7.97
C LYS A 278 -74.11 -6.53 9.04
N ASN A 279 -74.02 -5.45 9.83
CA ASN A 279 -75.06 -4.42 9.96
C ASN A 279 -74.77 -3.42 11.11
N VAL A 280 -74.29 -2.21 10.74
CA VAL A 280 -74.66 -0.85 11.24
C VAL A 280 -74.25 -0.49 12.70
N PRO A 281 -73.90 0.78 13.07
CA PRO A 281 -74.00 2.09 12.36
C PRO A 281 -72.69 2.90 12.22
N LYS A 282 -72.74 3.92 11.35
CA LYS A 282 -71.77 5.02 11.31
C LYS A 282 -71.90 5.85 12.59
N ASP A 283 -70.89 5.83 13.44
CA ASP A 283 -70.70 6.83 14.48
C ASP A 283 -69.97 8.04 13.87
N ASP A 284 -70.75 9.11 13.69
CA ASP A 284 -70.29 10.45 13.38
C ASP A 284 -69.45 10.98 14.56
N LYS A 285 -68.14 10.70 14.55
CA LYS A 285 -67.19 11.43 15.39
C LYS A 285 -67.10 12.87 14.87
N PRO A 286 -67.21 13.90 15.74
CA PRO A 286 -67.12 15.29 15.30
C PRO A 286 -65.74 15.53 14.65
N PRO A 287 -65.65 16.37 13.60
CA PRO A 287 -64.37 16.65 12.95
C PRO A 287 -63.40 17.22 13.98
N GLN A 288 -62.26 16.55 14.16
CA GLN A 288 -61.16 17.12 14.95
C GLN A 288 -60.71 18.39 14.24
N LEU A 289 -60.98 19.54 14.85
CA LEU A 289 -60.57 20.83 14.33
C LEU A 289 -59.11 21.06 14.73
N VAL A 290 -58.22 21.13 13.73
CA VAL A 290 -56.84 21.58 13.94
C VAL A 290 -56.79 23.02 13.44
N ALA A 291 -56.51 23.98 14.34
CA ALA A 291 -56.51 25.41 14.04
C ALA A 291 -57.82 25.95 13.40
N GLY A 292 -58.98 25.43 13.81
CA GLY A 292 -60.30 25.93 13.37
C GLY A 292 -60.78 25.44 12.00
N MET A 293 -60.05 24.54 11.34
CA MET A 293 -60.48 23.85 10.11
C MET A 293 -60.57 22.34 10.35
N GLU A 294 -61.43 21.63 9.61
CA GLU A 294 -61.53 20.16 9.71
C GLU A 294 -60.17 19.52 9.36
N LYS A 295 -59.67 18.59 10.18
CA LYS A 295 -58.37 17.92 9.96
C LYS A 295 -58.22 17.36 8.53
N ALA A 296 -59.27 16.76 7.98
CA ALA A 296 -59.26 16.25 6.61
C ALA A 296 -59.14 17.36 5.55
N ALA A 297 -59.62 18.58 5.83
CA ALA A 297 -59.44 19.74 4.96
C ALA A 297 -58.04 20.34 5.14
N PHE A 298 -57.52 20.40 6.38
CA PHE A 298 -56.17 20.83 6.68
C PHE A 298 -55.11 19.93 6.02
N ASP A 299 -55.28 18.61 6.12
CA ASP A 299 -54.37 17.64 5.50
C ASP A 299 -54.41 17.75 3.97
N LYS A 300 -55.61 17.92 3.37
CA LYS A 300 -55.74 18.20 1.93
C LYS A 300 -55.10 19.51 1.51
N ASP A 301 -55.21 20.57 2.33
CA ASP A 301 -54.57 21.85 2.07
C ASP A 301 -53.06 21.78 2.28
N PHE A 302 -52.59 20.98 3.23
CA PHE A 302 -51.17 20.70 3.47
C PHE A 302 -50.57 19.91 2.31
N ASP A 303 -51.22 18.84 1.86
CA ASP A 303 -50.82 18.05 0.69
C ASP A 303 -50.85 18.89 -0.59
N ARG A 304 -51.87 19.75 -0.74
CA ARG A 304 -51.95 20.71 -1.85
C ARG A 304 -50.79 21.70 -1.81
N ARG A 305 -50.41 22.22 -0.63
CA ARG A 305 -49.26 23.12 -0.46
C ARG A 305 -47.94 22.41 -0.67
N LEU A 306 -47.80 21.16 -0.25
CA LEU A 306 -46.62 20.34 -0.50
C LEU A 306 -46.45 20.08 -2.00
N LYS A 307 -47.52 19.70 -2.70
CA LYS A 307 -47.53 19.55 -4.16
C LYS A 307 -47.23 20.87 -4.87
N GLN A 308 -47.76 21.99 -4.39
CA GLN A 308 -47.42 23.33 -4.89
C GLN A 308 -45.94 23.68 -4.65
N LEU A 309 -45.35 23.29 -3.52
CA LEU A 309 -43.95 23.56 -3.17
C LEU A 309 -42.97 22.67 -3.95
N ILE A 310 -43.39 21.44 -4.28
CA ILE A 310 -42.66 20.56 -5.21
C ILE A 310 -42.71 21.14 -6.63
N LEU A 311 -43.87 21.67 -7.07
CA LEU A 311 -44.03 22.30 -8.40
C LEU A 311 -43.38 23.69 -8.51
N ASP A 312 -43.26 24.44 -7.42
CA ASP A 312 -42.66 25.80 -7.35
C ASP A 312 -41.25 25.78 -6.72
N LYS A 313 -40.56 24.63 -6.74
CA LYS A 313 -39.18 24.51 -6.27
C LYS A 313 -38.26 25.29 -7.22
N ARG A 314 -38.05 26.56 -6.93
CA ARG A 314 -37.02 27.39 -7.60
C ARG A 314 -35.62 26.87 -7.25
N SER A 315 -34.68 27.02 -8.18
CA SER A 315 -33.29 26.64 -7.96
C SER A 315 -32.72 27.37 -6.74
N LYS A 316 -32.04 26.63 -5.86
CA LYS A 316 -31.25 27.20 -4.76
C LYS A 316 -29.83 27.39 -5.28
N PRO A 317 -29.19 28.55 -5.07
CA PRO A 317 -27.77 28.72 -5.33
C PRO A 317 -26.97 27.69 -4.51
N THR A 318 -26.13 26.92 -5.19
CA THR A 318 -25.24 25.91 -4.60
C THR A 318 -24.06 26.55 -3.90
N GLU A 319 -23.57 27.69 -4.41
CA GLU A 319 -22.40 28.39 -3.87
C GLU A 319 -22.72 29.68 -3.13
N ARG A 320 -21.86 30.02 -2.15
CA ARG A 320 -21.84 31.33 -1.49
C ARG A 320 -21.44 32.40 -2.49
N THR A 321 -22.09 33.57 -2.45
CA THR A 321 -21.65 34.73 -3.22
C THR A 321 -20.29 35.23 -2.71
N LYS A 322 -19.22 34.94 -3.45
CA LYS A 322 -17.85 35.42 -3.19
C LYS A 322 -17.74 36.93 -3.40
N THR A 323 -16.90 37.60 -2.62
CA THR A 323 -16.57 39.02 -2.84
C THR A 323 -15.72 39.18 -4.09
N ASP A 324 -15.68 40.38 -4.66
CA ASP A 324 -14.85 40.62 -5.85
C ASP A 324 -13.35 40.53 -5.55
N GLU A 325 -12.95 40.78 -4.29
CA GLU A 325 -11.57 40.55 -3.81
C GLU A 325 -11.25 39.05 -3.75
N GLU A 326 -12.14 38.23 -3.18
CA GLU A 326 -11.97 36.76 -3.14
C GLU A 326 -11.88 36.16 -4.55
N LYS A 327 -12.71 36.61 -5.50
CA LYS A 327 -12.63 36.17 -6.91
C LYS A 327 -11.30 36.57 -7.55
N ALA A 328 -10.83 37.79 -7.30
CA ALA A 328 -9.53 38.22 -7.81
C ALA A 328 -8.37 37.40 -7.22
N GLU A 329 -8.45 37.02 -5.95
CA GLU A 329 -7.46 36.15 -5.31
C GLU A 329 -7.48 34.72 -5.88
N GLU A 330 -8.67 34.16 -6.13
CA GLU A 330 -8.84 32.88 -6.81
C GLU A 330 -8.30 32.91 -8.24
N GLU A 331 -8.56 33.97 -9.00
CA GLU A 331 -7.97 34.15 -10.34
C GLU A 331 -6.44 34.24 -10.29
N VAL A 332 -5.89 34.96 -9.30
CA VAL A 332 -4.43 35.08 -9.11
C VAL A 332 -3.82 33.73 -8.75
N THR A 333 -4.42 32.96 -7.85
CA THR A 333 -3.93 31.63 -7.47
C THR A 333 -4.01 30.66 -8.65
N ARG A 334 -5.13 30.67 -9.39
CA ARG A 334 -5.30 29.93 -10.63
C ARG A 334 -4.23 30.26 -11.67
N LEU A 335 -3.97 31.54 -11.93
CA LEU A 335 -2.94 31.98 -12.87
C LEU A 335 -1.52 31.58 -12.44
N LYS A 336 -1.22 31.64 -11.13
CA LYS A 336 0.06 31.18 -10.59
C LYS A 336 0.25 29.67 -10.78
N LYS A 337 -0.79 28.88 -10.50
CA LYS A 337 -0.78 27.43 -10.71
C LYS A 337 -0.53 27.10 -12.18
N LEU A 338 -1.32 27.68 -13.09
CA LEU A 338 -1.15 27.50 -14.54
C LEU A 338 0.25 27.90 -15.05
N GLU A 339 0.83 28.98 -14.52
CA GLU A 339 2.20 29.38 -14.87
C GLU A 339 3.24 28.39 -14.31
N SER A 340 3.04 27.85 -13.10
CA SER A 340 3.92 26.82 -12.55
C SER A 340 3.86 25.52 -13.35
N ASP A 341 2.67 25.08 -13.77
CA ASP A 341 2.48 23.87 -14.58
C ASP A 341 3.04 24.06 -15.98
N ARG A 342 2.89 25.26 -16.55
CA ARG A 342 3.54 25.62 -17.81
C ARG A 342 5.06 25.53 -17.69
N GLN A 343 5.65 25.96 -16.57
CA GLN A 343 7.09 25.84 -16.34
C GLN A 343 7.53 24.39 -16.10
N LYS A 344 6.77 23.58 -15.37
CA LYS A 344 7.00 22.13 -15.20
C LYS A 344 7.01 21.43 -16.56
N ARG A 345 5.98 21.65 -17.38
CA ARG A 345 5.91 21.14 -18.76
C ARG A 345 7.06 21.61 -19.64
N MET A 346 7.51 22.85 -19.48
CA MET A 346 8.68 23.37 -20.21
C MET A 346 9.99 22.68 -19.80
N ARG A 347 10.14 22.29 -18.52
CA ARG A 347 11.28 21.50 -18.01
C ARG A 347 11.20 20.02 -18.39
N GLY A 348 10.02 19.52 -18.74
CA GLY A 348 9.76 18.10 -19.03
C GLY A 348 9.43 17.29 -17.78
N GLU A 349 9.04 17.94 -16.70
CA GLU A 349 8.55 17.30 -15.47
C GLU A 349 7.08 16.88 -15.65
N SER A 350 6.69 15.74 -15.07
CA SER A 350 5.28 15.33 -15.04
C SER A 350 4.46 16.29 -14.19
N VAL A 351 3.34 16.74 -14.73
CA VAL A 351 2.31 17.45 -13.97
C VAL A 351 1.36 16.37 -13.46
N SER A 352 1.34 16.15 -12.16
CA SER A 352 0.28 15.35 -11.52
C SER A 352 -0.96 16.24 -11.40
N ASP A 353 -2.10 15.76 -11.89
CA ASP A 353 -3.39 16.45 -11.75
C ASP A 353 -4.00 16.29 -10.33
N ASP A 354 -3.37 15.51 -9.45
CA ASP A 354 -3.78 15.38 -8.05
C ASP A 354 -3.20 16.52 -7.20
N ASP A 355 -3.99 17.58 -7.01
CA ASP A 355 -3.73 18.66 -6.04
C ASP A 355 -3.96 18.22 -4.57
N ASN A 356 -3.51 17.03 -4.19
CA ASN A 356 -3.47 16.59 -2.80
C ASN A 356 -2.05 16.25 -2.34
N GLU A 357 -1.04 16.89 -2.92
CA GLU A 357 0.28 16.98 -2.28
C GLU A 357 0.27 18.19 -1.34
N SER A 358 -0.15 17.93 -0.09
CA SER A 358 0.09 18.80 1.06
C SER A 358 1.55 19.28 1.10
N GLU A 359 1.76 20.57 1.36
CA GLU A 359 3.07 21.25 1.39
C GLU A 359 4.07 20.71 2.45
N ASP A 360 3.77 19.61 3.15
CA ASP A 360 4.59 19.05 4.24
C ASP A 360 5.55 17.93 3.82
N ASP A 361 5.51 17.42 2.58
CA ASP A 361 6.39 16.32 2.13
C ASP A 361 7.75 16.76 1.54
N LYS A 362 8.19 18.01 1.78
CA LYS A 362 9.53 18.48 1.36
C LYS A 362 10.69 18.06 2.28
N ILE A 363 10.52 17.03 3.11
CA ILE A 363 11.62 16.44 3.89
C ILE A 363 11.48 14.91 3.93
N ASN A 364 11.54 14.23 2.79
CA ASN A 364 12.13 12.89 2.62
C ASN A 364 12.00 12.40 1.16
N GLU A 365 12.66 13.08 0.22
CA GLU A 365 12.97 12.45 -1.07
C GLU A 365 14.32 11.73 -0.96
N GLU A 366 14.27 10.41 -0.81
CA GLU A 366 15.40 9.55 -1.16
C GLU A 366 15.67 9.65 -2.66
N PRO A 367 16.93 9.80 -3.10
CA PRO A 367 17.25 9.79 -4.51
C PRO A 367 17.16 8.36 -5.05
N VAL A 368 16.13 8.07 -5.83
CA VAL A 368 16.09 6.89 -6.70
C VAL A 368 17.02 7.16 -7.88
N GLU A 369 18.30 6.80 -7.72
CA GLU A 369 19.25 6.71 -8.83
C GLU A 369 18.90 5.46 -9.66
N GLU A 370 18.30 5.67 -10.83
CA GLU A 370 18.36 4.69 -11.91
C GLU A 370 19.83 4.49 -12.34
N PRO A 371 20.33 3.25 -12.44
CA PRO A 371 21.70 2.99 -12.83
C PRO A 371 21.90 3.20 -14.34
N ALA A 372 22.62 4.26 -14.70
CA ALA A 372 23.17 4.44 -16.04
C ALA A 372 24.32 3.45 -16.29
N PHE A 373 24.01 2.22 -16.73
CA PHE A 373 24.90 1.36 -17.55
C PHE A 373 24.08 0.25 -18.22
N GLN A 374 23.37 0.60 -19.30
CA GLN A 374 22.69 -0.37 -20.17
C GLN A 374 23.62 -0.69 -21.34
N PHE A 375 23.99 -1.97 -21.44
CA PHE A 375 24.73 -2.52 -22.57
C PHE A 375 23.84 -2.42 -23.81
N PHE A 376 24.32 -1.79 -24.88
CA PHE A 376 23.62 -1.73 -26.15
C PHE A 376 23.39 -3.15 -26.67
N THR A 377 22.14 -3.62 -26.62
CA THR A 377 21.63 -4.67 -27.51
C THR A 377 20.46 -4.07 -28.26
N GLU A 378 20.63 -3.98 -29.58
CA GLU A 378 19.60 -3.58 -30.54
C GLU A 378 18.39 -4.51 -30.42
N ASP A 379 17.22 -3.95 -30.07
CA ASP A 379 15.99 -4.15 -30.82
C ASP A 379 14.98 -3.03 -30.47
N PRO A 380 14.36 -2.36 -31.46
CA PRO A 380 13.46 -1.24 -31.23
C PRO A 380 12.01 -1.67 -31.47
N GLU A 381 11.24 -1.94 -30.42
CA GLU A 381 9.78 -2.02 -30.56
C GLU A 381 9.08 -1.69 -29.24
N GLU A 382 8.38 -0.55 -29.28
CA GLU A 382 7.11 -0.26 -28.61
C GLU A 382 7.01 -0.41 -27.07
N ASP A 383 7.24 0.70 -26.37
CA ASP A 383 6.56 0.94 -25.08
C ASP A 383 5.87 2.32 -25.12
N PHE A 384 4.71 2.34 -25.79
CA PHE A 384 3.76 3.45 -25.75
C PHE A 384 2.70 3.11 -24.70
N GLY A 385 2.51 4.01 -23.74
CA GLY A 385 1.60 3.87 -22.61
C GLY A 385 0.18 3.43 -22.97
N LEU A 386 -0.04 2.12 -22.88
CA LEU A 386 -1.33 1.51 -22.63
C LEU A 386 -1.38 1.15 -21.14
N GLY A 387 -2.42 1.62 -20.46
CA GLY A 387 -2.54 1.62 -19.01
C GLY A 387 -2.26 0.27 -18.34
N LYS A 388 -1.85 0.33 -17.07
CA LYS A 388 -1.67 -0.84 -16.20
C LYS A 388 -2.96 -1.67 -16.15
N GLY A 389 -3.00 -2.72 -16.96
CA GLY A 389 -4.04 -3.73 -16.95
C GLY A 389 -4.10 -4.46 -15.60
N VAL A 390 -5.32 -4.73 -15.17
CA VAL A 390 -5.72 -5.48 -13.98
C VAL A 390 -4.85 -6.73 -13.78
N GLN A 391 -4.14 -6.81 -12.65
CA GLN A 391 -3.38 -7.99 -12.25
C GLN A 391 -4.32 -9.10 -11.77
N ALA A 392 -4.73 -9.97 -12.69
CA ALA A 392 -5.36 -11.24 -12.35
C ALA A 392 -4.31 -12.24 -11.85
N SER A 393 -4.54 -12.73 -10.64
CA SER A 393 -3.84 -13.81 -9.94
C SER A 393 -3.56 -15.06 -10.80
N LYS A 394 -2.31 -15.51 -10.80
CA LYS A 394 -1.79 -16.90 -10.91
C LYS A 394 -0.26 -16.79 -10.91
N GLY A 395 0.48 -17.19 -9.87
CA GLY A 395 0.63 -18.58 -9.47
C GLY A 395 1.73 -19.26 -10.29
N ARG A 396 2.86 -19.59 -9.63
CA ARG A 396 3.84 -20.65 -9.97
C ARG A 396 5.15 -20.26 -10.68
N SER A 397 6.18 -20.12 -9.84
CA SER A 397 7.55 -20.66 -9.95
C SER A 397 8.07 -21.18 -11.30
N LYS A 398 9.22 -20.64 -11.74
CA LYS A 398 10.22 -21.39 -12.52
C LYS A 398 11.61 -21.22 -11.92
N GLY A 399 11.96 -22.15 -11.04
CA GLY A 399 13.34 -22.52 -10.75
C GLY A 399 13.86 -23.49 -11.81
N ARG A 400 15.11 -23.27 -12.19
CA ARG A 400 15.95 -24.04 -13.11
C ARG A 400 16.04 -25.53 -12.73
N PRO A 401 15.96 -26.50 -13.67
CA PRO A 401 16.25 -27.90 -13.36
C PRO A 401 17.73 -28.24 -13.60
N SER A 402 18.31 -28.98 -12.66
CA SER A 402 19.55 -29.75 -12.86
C SER A 402 19.16 -31.15 -13.28
N ALA A 403 19.82 -31.65 -14.33
CA ALA A 403 19.73 -33.02 -14.79
C ALA A 403 20.40 -33.98 -13.80
N ASP A 404 19.69 -35.01 -13.34
CA ASP A 404 20.10 -36.41 -13.40
C ASP A 404 19.06 -37.33 -12.72
N GLU A 405 19.04 -38.58 -13.19
CA GLU A 405 18.37 -39.78 -12.63
C GLU A 405 16.93 -40.12 -13.06
N LEU A 406 16.93 -40.87 -14.17
CA LEU A 406 16.06 -41.96 -14.64
C LEU A 406 15.38 -42.87 -13.59
N GLY A 407 14.17 -43.32 -13.95
CA GLY A 407 13.46 -44.52 -13.48
C GLY A 407 11.96 -44.21 -13.24
N GLY A 408 11.03 -44.47 -14.19
CA GLY A 408 10.40 -45.78 -14.49
C GLY A 408 9.44 -46.15 -13.34
N ASP A 409 8.14 -46.37 -13.45
CA ASP A 409 7.16 -46.86 -14.45
C ASP A 409 5.77 -46.48 -13.83
N GLU A 410 4.66 -46.11 -14.47
CA GLU A 410 3.77 -46.75 -15.47
C GLU A 410 2.31 -46.46 -15.02
N ASP A 411 1.39 -46.47 -15.99
CA ASP A 411 -0.08 -46.65 -15.92
C ASP A 411 -1.04 -45.43 -15.80
N ASP A 412 -1.48 -44.99 -16.99
CA ASP A 412 -2.87 -44.96 -17.51
C ASP A 412 -4.04 -44.50 -16.62
N PHE A 413 -4.83 -43.53 -17.11
CA PHE A 413 -6.16 -43.79 -17.68
C PHE A 413 -6.72 -42.53 -18.38
N PHE A 414 -6.96 -42.65 -19.68
CA PHE A 414 -7.82 -41.77 -20.48
C PHE A 414 -9.28 -42.15 -20.23
N ILE A 415 -10.15 -41.15 -19.98
CA ILE A 415 -11.56 -41.14 -20.42
C ILE A 415 -11.90 -39.70 -20.79
N ASP A 416 -11.95 -39.41 -22.09
CA ASP A 416 -12.86 -38.43 -22.66
C ASP A 416 -14.22 -39.12 -22.82
N ASP A 417 -15.30 -38.50 -22.38
CA ASP A 417 -16.64 -38.80 -22.89
C ASP A 417 -17.48 -37.52 -22.93
N ASP A 418 -17.50 -36.95 -24.13
CA ASP A 418 -18.42 -35.95 -24.63
C ASP A 418 -19.84 -36.53 -24.70
N LEU A 419 -20.83 -35.98 -23.99
CA LEU A 419 -22.25 -36.28 -24.24
C LEU A 419 -23.22 -35.21 -23.71
N VAL A 420 -23.78 -34.49 -24.70
CA VAL A 420 -25.12 -33.89 -24.79
C VAL A 420 -25.27 -32.42 -24.41
N ALA A 421 -25.28 -31.60 -25.47
CA ALA A 421 -26.05 -30.38 -25.57
C ALA A 421 -27.57 -30.67 -25.59
N SER A 422 -28.35 -29.88 -24.85
CA SER A 422 -29.75 -29.59 -25.21
C SER A 422 -30.16 -28.25 -24.63
N GLY A 423 -30.34 -27.26 -25.52
CA GLY A 423 -31.03 -26.02 -25.20
C GLY A 423 -32.54 -26.15 -25.41
N SER A 424 -33.29 -25.34 -24.68
CA SER A 424 -34.60 -24.73 -25.00
C SER A 424 -35.01 -23.94 -23.76
N ASP A 425 -34.93 -22.60 -23.76
CA ASP A 425 -35.92 -21.67 -24.31
C ASP A 425 -37.28 -21.78 -23.59
N LEU A 426 -37.61 -20.76 -22.77
CA LEU A 426 -38.96 -20.33 -22.43
C LEU A 426 -38.93 -18.97 -21.72
N ASP A 427 -39.29 -17.93 -22.49
CA ASP A 427 -39.74 -16.62 -22.06
C ASP A 427 -40.96 -16.69 -21.12
N ILE A 428 -40.95 -15.94 -20.01
CA ILE A 428 -42.16 -15.31 -19.44
C ILE A 428 -41.82 -13.87 -19.02
N ALA A 429 -42.59 -12.95 -19.60
CA ALA A 429 -42.50 -11.52 -19.49
C ALA A 429 -43.02 -10.93 -18.15
N GLU A 430 -42.51 -9.72 -17.87
CA GLU A 430 -43.18 -8.56 -17.27
C GLU A 430 -44.13 -8.74 -16.08
N SER A 431 -43.74 -8.18 -14.93
CA SER A 431 -44.52 -7.11 -14.27
C SER A 431 -43.72 -6.41 -13.17
N ASP A 432 -43.61 -5.08 -13.30
CA ASP A 432 -43.17 -4.05 -12.35
C ASP A 432 -43.37 -4.36 -10.86
N LEU A 433 -42.35 -4.06 -10.04
CA LEU A 433 -42.35 -2.88 -9.16
C LEU A 433 -41.02 -2.77 -8.40
N GLU A 434 -40.35 -1.65 -8.65
CA GLU A 434 -39.12 -1.14 -8.05
C GLU A 434 -39.28 -0.82 -6.56
N GLU A 435 -38.26 -1.12 -5.75
CA GLU A 435 -37.76 -0.20 -4.71
C GLU A 435 -36.27 -0.47 -4.50
N GLU A 436 -35.48 0.19 -5.36
CA GLU A 436 -34.03 0.39 -5.27
C GLU A 436 -33.69 1.30 -4.08
N THR A 437 -32.76 0.89 -3.22
CA THR A 437 -32.00 1.79 -2.36
C THR A 437 -30.52 1.67 -2.71
N ASP A 438 -30.16 2.18 -3.88
CA ASP A 438 -28.79 2.41 -4.30
C ASP A 438 -28.28 3.74 -3.72
N LEU A 439 -27.43 3.63 -2.69
CA LEU A 439 -26.49 4.67 -2.29
C LEU A 439 -25.22 4.52 -3.13
N SER A 440 -25.30 4.93 -4.40
CA SER A 440 -24.11 5.15 -5.23
C SER A 440 -23.59 6.56 -4.97
N GLY A 441 -22.36 6.65 -4.44
CA GLY A 441 -21.60 7.89 -4.41
C GLY A 441 -21.35 8.36 -5.84
N ASP A 442 -21.96 9.49 -6.19
CA ASP A 442 -21.57 10.29 -7.35
C ASP A 442 -20.15 10.83 -7.06
N GLU A 443 -19.13 10.18 -7.63
CA GLU A 443 -17.93 10.89 -8.06
C GLU A 443 -18.35 11.79 -9.23
N GLN A 444 -18.95 12.93 -8.90
CA GLN A 444 -19.02 14.05 -9.82
C GLN A 444 -17.56 14.45 -10.08
N GLU A 445 -17.06 14.16 -11.28
CA GLU A 445 -15.92 14.88 -11.83
C GLU A 445 -16.25 16.38 -11.68
N GLU A 446 -15.55 17.05 -10.77
CA GLU A 446 -15.51 18.51 -10.62
C GLU A 446 -14.97 19.09 -11.93
N ALA A 447 -15.82 19.18 -12.94
CA ALA A 447 -15.57 19.98 -14.12
C ALA A 447 -15.63 21.44 -13.68
N ASP A 448 -14.47 21.97 -13.28
CA ASP A 448 -14.17 23.37 -13.02
C ASP A 448 -15.24 24.31 -13.61
N GLU A 449 -16.15 24.85 -12.78
CA GLU A 449 -17.18 25.81 -13.19
C GLU A 449 -16.59 27.18 -13.64
N SER A 450 -15.28 27.26 -13.84
CA SER A 450 -14.53 28.51 -14.00
C SER A 450 -14.31 29.00 -15.42
N ASP A 451 -14.85 28.34 -16.47
CA ASP A 451 -14.38 28.60 -17.85
C ASP A 451 -15.40 28.92 -18.93
N ASP A 452 -16.57 29.36 -18.52
CA ASP A 452 -17.61 29.80 -19.43
C ASP A 452 -17.65 31.34 -19.59
N GLU A 453 -16.49 32.01 -19.67
CA GLU A 453 -16.44 33.46 -19.96
C GLU A 453 -16.84 33.76 -21.41
N PHE A 454 -16.48 32.89 -22.36
CA PHE A 454 -16.87 33.05 -23.77
C PHE A 454 -18.29 32.56 -24.06
N THR A 455 -18.86 31.75 -23.15
CA THR A 455 -20.22 31.27 -23.25
C THR A 455 -21.22 32.11 -22.42
N LYS A 456 -20.73 32.88 -21.43
CA LYS A 456 -21.47 33.96 -20.76
C LYS A 456 -21.84 35.04 -21.78
N GLY A 457 -23.10 35.04 -22.19
CA GLY A 457 -23.62 35.90 -23.25
C GLY A 457 -23.81 35.22 -24.60
N LEU A 458 -23.81 33.87 -24.67
CA LEU A 458 -24.13 33.12 -25.90
C LEU A 458 -25.50 33.46 -26.49
N LEU A 459 -26.37 34.06 -25.70
CA LEU A 459 -27.71 34.47 -26.10
C LEU A 459 -27.88 35.94 -25.72
N ASN A 460 -28.40 36.75 -26.63
CA ASN A 460 -28.81 38.13 -26.30
C ASN A 460 -29.87 38.11 -25.18
N GLU A 461 -30.06 39.22 -24.44
CA GLU A 461 -31.08 39.30 -23.37
C GLU A 461 -32.51 38.95 -23.82
N SER A 462 -32.78 39.07 -25.12
CA SER A 462 -34.04 38.65 -25.75
C SER A 462 -34.13 37.13 -25.97
N GLU A 463 -32.99 36.47 -26.19
CA GLU A 463 -32.87 35.06 -26.54
C GLU A 463 -32.83 34.18 -25.28
N THR A 464 -32.18 34.64 -24.20
CA THR A 464 -32.19 33.96 -22.89
C THR A 464 -33.58 33.88 -22.27
N ARG A 465 -34.46 34.84 -22.60
CA ARG A 465 -35.87 34.86 -22.17
C ARG A 465 -36.79 33.98 -23.01
N SER A 466 -36.29 33.40 -24.11
CA SER A 466 -37.13 32.60 -25.00
C SER A 466 -37.22 31.14 -24.52
N ASN A 467 -38.44 30.66 -24.30
CA ASN A 467 -38.72 29.30 -23.79
C ASN A 467 -38.22 28.15 -24.70
N ILE A 468 -37.76 28.47 -25.91
CA ILE A 468 -37.26 27.52 -26.90
C ILE A 468 -35.95 26.86 -26.41
N PHE A 469 -35.10 27.64 -25.72
CA PHE A 469 -33.82 27.15 -25.19
C PHE A 469 -33.96 26.44 -23.84
N THR A 470 -35.12 26.50 -23.17
CA THR A 470 -35.36 25.91 -21.85
C THR A 470 -36.25 24.66 -21.86
N THR A 471 -37.04 24.44 -22.92
CA THR A 471 -38.07 23.37 -22.96
C THR A 471 -37.96 22.40 -24.14
N GLY A 472 -36.94 22.55 -25.02
CA GLY A 472 -36.67 21.60 -26.11
C GLY A 472 -37.76 21.47 -27.18
N ALA A 473 -38.76 22.35 -27.20
CA ALA A 473 -39.85 22.27 -28.18
C ALA A 473 -39.39 22.79 -29.56
N PRO A 474 -39.68 22.08 -30.67
CA PRO A 474 -39.34 22.54 -32.01
C PRO A 474 -40.17 23.78 -32.36
N ALA A 475 -39.49 24.91 -32.57
CA ALA A 475 -40.14 26.14 -33.02
C ALA A 475 -40.31 26.11 -34.54
N ASN A 476 -41.56 26.12 -35.01
CA ASN A 476 -41.88 26.50 -36.38
C ASN A 476 -41.42 27.95 -36.64
N GLY A 477 -40.29 28.11 -37.34
CA GLY A 477 -39.98 29.21 -38.25
C GLY A 477 -40.21 30.64 -37.76
N LYS A 478 -39.88 30.99 -36.52
CA LYS A 478 -39.77 32.41 -36.13
C LYS A 478 -38.35 32.90 -36.38
N VAL A 479 -38.27 33.92 -37.23
CA VAL A 479 -37.03 34.57 -37.67
C VAL A 479 -36.79 35.80 -36.79
N ASP A 480 -35.53 36.03 -36.42
CA ASP A 480 -35.10 37.23 -35.72
C ASP A 480 -35.29 38.52 -36.52
N ALA A 481 -35.17 39.67 -35.83
CA ALA A 481 -34.96 40.98 -36.45
C ALA A 481 -33.72 41.05 -37.37
N SER A 482 -32.85 40.03 -37.33
CA SER A 482 -31.63 39.87 -38.12
C SER A 482 -31.76 38.86 -39.28
N ASP A 483 -32.97 38.42 -39.64
CA ASP A 483 -33.25 37.44 -40.72
C ASP A 483 -32.63 36.03 -40.52
N LEU A 484 -32.22 35.67 -39.29
CA LEU A 484 -31.70 34.34 -38.96
C LEU A 484 -32.71 33.49 -38.17
N PRO A 485 -32.81 32.18 -38.44
CA PRO A 485 -33.51 31.24 -37.57
C PRO A 485 -32.86 31.12 -36.18
N TYR A 486 -33.68 30.90 -35.15
CA TYR A 486 -33.18 30.60 -33.79
C TYR A 486 -32.57 29.21 -33.64
N THR A 487 -33.07 28.23 -34.40
CA THR A 487 -32.62 26.84 -34.35
C THR A 487 -32.03 26.42 -35.69
N PHE A 488 -30.84 25.84 -35.66
CA PHE A 488 -30.19 25.24 -36.83
C PHE A 488 -30.00 23.74 -36.62
N PRO A 489 -30.09 22.90 -37.66
CA PRO A 489 -29.63 21.52 -37.59
C PRO A 489 -28.10 21.51 -37.35
N CYS A 490 -27.61 20.60 -36.51
CA CYS A 490 -26.17 20.45 -36.24
C CYS A 490 -25.48 19.85 -37.48
N PRO A 491 -24.48 20.52 -38.08
CA PRO A 491 -23.69 19.96 -39.17
C PRO A 491 -22.70 18.92 -38.64
N GLU A 492 -22.79 17.69 -39.09
CA GLU A 492 -21.87 16.61 -38.69
C GLU A 492 -20.64 16.54 -39.62
N THR A 493 -20.77 17.01 -40.87
CA THR A 493 -19.68 17.05 -41.85
C THR A 493 -19.35 18.47 -42.31
N VAL A 494 -18.13 18.65 -42.80
CA VAL A 494 -17.67 19.91 -43.39
C VAL A 494 -18.51 20.32 -44.60
N SER A 495 -18.91 19.35 -45.42
CA SER A 495 -19.80 19.58 -46.55
C SER A 495 -21.12 20.18 -46.11
N ASP A 496 -21.70 19.69 -45.01
CA ASP A 496 -22.96 20.20 -44.47
C ASP A 496 -22.78 21.61 -43.91
N PHE A 497 -21.65 21.85 -43.24
CA PHE A 497 -21.31 23.19 -42.73
C PHE A 497 -21.11 24.20 -43.87
N VAL A 498 -20.42 23.82 -44.95
CA VAL A 498 -20.24 24.69 -46.13
C VAL A 498 -21.57 24.96 -46.84
N VAL A 499 -22.46 23.96 -46.94
CA VAL A 499 -23.81 24.14 -47.49
C VAL A 499 -24.62 25.11 -46.63
N LEU A 500 -24.47 25.03 -45.30
CA LEU A 500 -25.09 25.98 -44.38
C LEU A 500 -24.47 27.37 -44.52
N ALA A 501 -23.14 27.46 -44.64
CA ALA A 501 -22.42 28.72 -44.77
C ALA A 501 -22.78 29.49 -46.05
N LYS A 502 -23.06 28.79 -47.16
CA LYS A 502 -23.49 29.41 -48.42
C LYS A 502 -24.90 30.00 -48.39
N LYS A 503 -25.76 29.55 -47.45
CA LYS A 503 -27.16 30.01 -47.36
C LYS A 503 -27.29 31.37 -46.68
N TYR A 504 -26.29 31.79 -45.91
CA TYR A 504 -26.33 32.98 -45.08
C TYR A 504 -25.12 33.88 -45.36
N PRO A 505 -25.18 35.18 -45.04
CA PRO A 505 -24.03 36.06 -45.16
C PRO A 505 -22.89 35.61 -44.24
N ILE A 506 -21.66 35.66 -44.76
CA ILE A 506 -20.43 35.17 -44.11
C ILE A 506 -20.20 35.85 -42.75
N ASP A 507 -20.53 37.15 -42.65
CA ASP A 507 -20.36 37.94 -41.43
C ASP A 507 -21.16 37.40 -40.23
N LYS A 508 -22.24 36.67 -40.50
CA LYS A 508 -23.12 36.12 -39.46
C LYS A 508 -22.79 34.68 -39.07
N LEU A 509 -21.83 34.02 -39.72
CA LEU A 509 -21.45 32.64 -39.39
C LEU A 509 -21.06 32.42 -37.93
N PRO A 510 -20.34 33.32 -37.25
CA PRO A 510 -20.01 33.14 -35.83
C PRO A 510 -21.26 33.05 -34.96
N THR A 511 -22.28 33.88 -35.23
CA THR A 511 -23.56 33.84 -34.51
C THR A 511 -24.32 32.54 -34.74
N ILE A 512 -24.19 31.94 -35.92
CA ILE A 512 -24.78 30.64 -36.24
C ILE A 512 -24.08 29.53 -35.45
N VAL A 513 -22.74 29.51 -35.41
CA VAL A 513 -21.96 28.56 -34.61
C VAL A 513 -22.31 28.66 -33.13
N GLN A 514 -22.45 29.89 -32.62
CA GLN A 514 -22.91 30.18 -31.26
C GLN A 514 -24.31 29.61 -30.97
N ARG A 515 -25.27 29.79 -31.88
CA ARG A 515 -26.62 29.22 -31.73
C ARG A 515 -26.62 27.70 -31.79
N ILE A 516 -25.84 27.09 -32.68
CA ILE A 516 -25.69 25.63 -32.75
C ILE A 516 -25.14 25.09 -31.42
N ARG A 517 -24.07 25.70 -30.87
CA ARG A 517 -23.52 25.31 -29.58
C ARG A 517 -24.52 25.43 -28.43
N ALA A 518 -25.36 26.47 -28.44
CA ALA A 518 -26.40 26.67 -27.42
C ALA A 518 -27.53 25.63 -27.51
N VAL A 519 -27.98 25.28 -28.72
CA VAL A 519 -29.04 24.29 -28.94
C VAL A 519 -28.57 22.87 -28.60
N TYR A 520 -27.34 22.51 -28.97
CA TYR A 520 -26.77 21.18 -28.78
C TYR A 520 -25.84 21.11 -27.55
N HIS A 521 -26.15 21.84 -26.48
CA HIS A 521 -25.36 21.81 -25.26
C HIS A 521 -25.55 20.45 -24.52
N PRO A 522 -24.48 19.79 -24.03
CA PRO A 522 -24.58 18.48 -23.37
C PRO A 522 -25.51 18.44 -22.14
N LYS A 523 -25.65 19.57 -21.42
CA LYS A 523 -26.58 19.72 -20.28
C LYS A 523 -28.07 19.58 -20.65
N LEU A 524 -28.43 19.71 -21.93
CA LEU A 524 -29.83 19.59 -22.38
C LEU A 524 -30.21 18.15 -22.71
N ASP A 525 -29.32 17.42 -23.40
CA ASP A 525 -29.48 16.00 -23.77
C ASP A 525 -28.08 15.38 -23.92
N SER A 526 -27.87 14.20 -23.33
CA SER A 526 -26.59 13.48 -23.40
C SER A 526 -26.22 13.10 -24.84
N ARG A 527 -27.22 12.86 -25.71
CA ARG A 527 -27.01 12.54 -27.14
C ARG A 527 -26.44 13.71 -27.94
N HIS A 528 -26.51 14.94 -27.41
CA HIS A 528 -25.92 16.10 -28.09
C HIS A 528 -24.40 16.12 -28.01
N LYS A 529 -23.77 15.37 -27.09
CA LYS A 529 -22.31 15.28 -26.98
C LYS A 529 -21.69 14.76 -28.28
N GLU A 530 -22.20 13.65 -28.82
CA GLU A 530 -21.71 13.03 -30.07
C GLU A 530 -21.89 13.98 -31.27
N LYS A 531 -23.04 14.66 -31.38
CA LYS A 531 -23.27 15.61 -32.48
C LYS A 531 -22.34 16.81 -32.40
N LEU A 532 -22.09 17.30 -31.19
CA LEU A 532 -21.21 18.43 -30.95
C LEU A 532 -19.74 18.08 -31.19
N GLU A 533 -19.35 16.83 -30.93
CA GLU A 533 -18.04 16.28 -31.28
C GLU A 533 -17.81 16.31 -32.80
N HIS A 534 -18.71 15.71 -33.59
CA HIS A 534 -18.64 15.73 -35.05
C HIS A 534 -18.64 17.17 -35.60
N PHE A 535 -19.43 18.05 -35.00
CA PHE A 535 -19.43 19.46 -35.36
C PHE A 535 -18.10 20.16 -35.05
N ALA A 536 -17.46 19.87 -33.91
CA ALA A 536 -16.14 20.39 -33.58
C ALA A 536 -15.08 19.93 -34.59
N ILE A 537 -15.12 18.66 -34.99
CA ILE A 537 -14.27 18.11 -36.06
C ILE A 537 -14.52 18.84 -37.38
N ALA A 538 -15.79 19.04 -37.77
CA ALA A 538 -16.16 19.74 -38.98
C ALA A 538 -15.71 21.21 -39.00
N LEU A 539 -15.68 21.87 -37.84
CA LEU A 539 -15.14 23.24 -37.71
C LEU A 539 -13.63 23.29 -37.90
N VAL A 540 -12.87 22.33 -37.36
CA VAL A 540 -11.42 22.23 -37.60
C VAL A 540 -11.13 22.05 -39.09
N ASP A 541 -11.90 21.19 -39.75
CA ASP A 541 -11.77 20.96 -41.19
C ASP A 541 -12.15 22.17 -42.03
N TYR A 542 -13.17 22.92 -41.61
CA TYR A 542 -13.54 24.16 -42.27
C TYR A 542 -12.39 25.16 -42.23
N ILE A 543 -11.66 25.25 -41.11
CA ILE A 543 -10.46 26.11 -40.99
C ILE A 543 -9.31 25.65 -41.90
N ALA A 544 -9.18 24.34 -42.11
CA ALA A 544 -8.14 23.77 -42.97
C ALA A 544 -8.39 24.04 -44.47
N MET A 545 -9.60 24.46 -44.87
CA MET A 545 -9.93 24.78 -46.26
C MET A 545 -9.31 26.10 -46.75
N ASP A 546 -9.23 26.28 -48.07
CA ASP A 546 -8.72 27.53 -48.65
C ASP A 546 -9.76 28.67 -48.54
N HIS A 547 -9.56 29.51 -47.55
CA HIS A 547 -10.39 30.67 -47.26
C HIS A 547 -10.17 31.87 -48.19
N VAL A 548 -9.08 31.89 -48.95
CA VAL A 548 -8.81 32.97 -49.92
C VAL A 548 -9.72 32.83 -51.13
N GLU A 549 -9.98 31.60 -51.58
CA GLU A 549 -10.96 31.32 -52.64
C GLU A 549 -12.41 31.55 -52.16
N LEU A 550 -12.68 31.28 -50.88
CA LEU A 550 -14.01 31.46 -50.28
C LEU A 550 -14.36 32.93 -49.97
N GLY A 551 -13.36 33.83 -49.93
CA GLY A 551 -13.57 35.25 -49.63
C GLY A 551 -13.98 35.54 -48.18
N THR A 552 -13.66 34.65 -47.24
CA THR A 552 -14.07 34.78 -45.83
C THR A 552 -13.23 35.83 -45.09
N PRO A 553 -13.83 36.80 -44.38
CA PRO A 553 -13.09 37.79 -43.59
C PRO A 553 -12.29 37.16 -42.45
N PHE A 554 -11.09 37.68 -42.16
CA PHE A 554 -10.24 37.20 -41.06
C PHE A 554 -10.93 37.26 -39.69
N GLN A 555 -11.80 38.25 -39.47
CA GLN A 555 -12.56 38.39 -38.21
C GLN A 555 -13.46 37.19 -37.95
N VAL A 556 -14.06 36.62 -39.01
CA VAL A 556 -14.93 35.45 -38.91
C VAL A 556 -14.11 34.21 -38.56
N ILE A 557 -12.98 34.01 -39.21
CA ILE A 557 -12.06 32.88 -38.95
C ILE A 557 -11.55 32.95 -37.50
N GLU A 558 -11.17 34.15 -37.03
CA GLU A 558 -10.73 34.35 -35.64
C GLU A 558 -11.81 33.97 -34.63
N GLN A 559 -13.05 34.38 -34.87
CA GLN A 559 -14.17 34.02 -33.98
C GLN A 559 -14.44 32.51 -34.01
N ILE A 560 -14.39 31.86 -35.17
CA ILE A 560 -14.52 30.40 -35.27
C ILE A 560 -13.38 29.70 -34.51
N MET A 561 -12.12 30.15 -34.65
CA MET A 561 -10.98 29.62 -33.87
C MET A 561 -11.22 29.76 -32.36
N ARG A 562 -11.78 30.88 -31.89
CA ARG A 562 -12.15 31.07 -30.47
C ARG A 562 -13.25 30.11 -30.03
N HIS A 563 -14.24 29.83 -30.88
CA HIS A 563 -15.25 28.81 -30.58
C HIS A 563 -14.66 27.40 -30.50
N ILE A 564 -13.72 27.05 -31.38
CA ILE A 564 -13.00 25.77 -31.32
C ILE A 564 -12.16 25.65 -30.05
N HIS A 565 -11.41 26.70 -29.68
CA HIS A 565 -10.65 26.71 -28.43
C HIS A 565 -11.55 26.51 -27.21
N SER A 566 -12.72 27.17 -27.18
CA SER A 566 -13.70 26.97 -26.11
C SER A 566 -14.25 25.54 -26.07
N LEU A 567 -14.53 24.92 -27.23
CA LEU A 567 -14.96 23.51 -27.30
C LEU A 567 -13.85 22.54 -26.89
N ALA A 568 -12.60 22.83 -27.24
CA ALA A 568 -11.43 22.04 -26.86
C ALA A 568 -11.19 22.08 -25.34
N LYS A 569 -11.40 23.24 -24.71
CA LYS A 569 -11.22 23.41 -23.26
C LYS A 569 -12.27 22.67 -22.44
N THR A 570 -13.52 22.67 -22.90
CA THR A 570 -14.69 22.28 -22.10
C THR A 570 -15.12 20.83 -22.31
N PHE A 571 -15.01 20.30 -23.53
CA PHE A 571 -15.64 19.02 -23.86
C PHE A 571 -14.76 18.06 -24.67
N PHE A 572 -13.97 18.55 -25.63
CA PHE A 572 -13.35 17.69 -26.66
C PHE A 572 -11.87 18.01 -26.96
N PRO A 573 -10.95 17.99 -25.97
CA PRO A 573 -9.54 18.26 -26.23
C PRO A 573 -8.88 17.18 -27.10
N VAL A 574 -9.27 15.91 -26.93
CA VAL A 574 -8.63 14.76 -27.57
C VAL A 574 -9.01 14.67 -29.05
N GLU A 575 -10.28 14.80 -29.35
CA GLU A 575 -10.87 14.62 -30.68
C GLU A 575 -10.40 15.75 -31.61
N ILE A 576 -10.40 16.98 -31.11
CA ILE A 576 -9.85 18.14 -31.82
C ILE A 576 -8.34 17.94 -32.06
N ALA A 577 -7.58 17.48 -31.07
CA ALA A 577 -6.16 17.20 -31.23
C ALA A 577 -5.88 16.07 -32.25
N VAL A 578 -6.70 15.01 -32.26
CA VAL A 578 -6.64 13.95 -33.27
C VAL A 578 -6.92 14.52 -34.66
N ARG A 579 -7.91 15.41 -34.80
CA ARG A 579 -8.20 16.01 -36.11
C ARG A 579 -7.10 16.93 -36.61
N PHE A 580 -6.50 17.74 -35.75
CA PHE A 580 -5.29 18.50 -36.12
C PHE A 580 -4.16 17.57 -36.57
N ARG A 581 -3.90 16.48 -35.85
CA ARG A 581 -2.91 15.46 -36.24
C ARG A 581 -3.20 14.81 -37.59
N HIS A 582 -4.47 14.58 -37.90
CA HIS A 582 -4.86 14.02 -39.19
C HIS A 582 -4.44 14.95 -40.34
N HIS A 583 -4.76 16.25 -40.27
CA HIS A 583 -4.34 17.23 -41.26
C HIS A 583 -2.80 17.33 -41.37
N ILE A 584 -2.10 17.26 -40.24
CA ILE A 584 -0.63 17.28 -40.21
C ILE A 584 -0.04 16.09 -40.97
N LYS A 585 -0.53 14.89 -40.70
CA LYS A 585 -0.10 13.68 -41.39
C LYS A 585 -0.45 13.72 -42.87
N GLU A 586 -1.64 14.21 -43.22
CA GLU A 586 -2.06 14.36 -44.61
C GLU A 586 -1.15 15.32 -45.38
N MET A 587 -0.82 16.47 -44.79
CA MET A 587 0.17 17.41 -45.34
C MET A 587 1.55 16.77 -45.48
N GLU A 588 1.93 15.94 -44.51
CA GLU A 588 3.22 15.27 -44.50
C GLU A 588 3.37 14.31 -45.68
N GLU A 589 2.36 13.45 -45.88
CA GLU A 589 2.33 12.38 -46.86
C GLU A 589 2.07 12.89 -48.28
N GLN A 590 1.09 13.78 -48.44
CA GLN A 590 0.62 14.20 -49.77
C GLN A 590 1.37 15.43 -50.30
N ARG A 591 1.64 16.44 -49.45
CA ARG A 591 2.04 17.79 -49.89
C ARG A 591 3.17 18.39 -49.04
N PRO A 592 4.35 17.75 -49.02
CA PRO A 592 5.44 18.11 -48.12
C PRO A 592 6.01 19.52 -48.27
N GLN A 593 5.96 20.10 -49.47
CA GLN A 593 6.57 21.38 -49.84
C GLN A 593 5.59 22.38 -50.47
N ALA A 594 4.31 22.00 -50.55
CA ALA A 594 3.25 22.76 -51.20
C ALA A 594 2.15 23.06 -50.17
N LEU A 595 2.43 24.03 -49.31
CA LEU A 595 1.49 24.52 -48.30
C LEU A 595 0.46 25.45 -48.95
N HIS A 596 -0.81 25.26 -48.63
CA HIS A 596 -1.88 26.17 -48.98
C HIS A 596 -2.09 27.22 -47.89
N THR A 597 -2.92 28.22 -48.18
CA THR A 597 -3.33 29.25 -47.22
C THR A 597 -4.10 28.66 -46.03
N GLY A 598 -4.93 27.63 -46.25
CA GLY A 598 -5.64 26.89 -45.20
C GLY A 598 -4.67 26.24 -44.22
N ASP A 599 -3.59 25.63 -44.71
CA ASP A 599 -2.54 25.03 -43.88
C ASP A 599 -1.87 26.09 -42.98
N LEU A 600 -1.62 27.30 -43.51
CA LEU A 600 -1.07 28.42 -42.72
C LEU A 600 -2.02 28.88 -41.62
N ILE A 601 -3.32 28.94 -41.89
CA ILE A 601 -4.34 29.29 -40.90
C ILE A 601 -4.46 28.19 -39.84
N LEU A 602 -4.41 26.92 -40.26
CA LEU A 602 -4.36 25.77 -39.35
C LEU A 602 -3.14 25.87 -38.41
N PHE A 603 -1.99 26.29 -38.95
CA PHE A 603 -0.79 26.52 -38.15
C PHE A 603 -0.99 27.65 -37.13
N THR A 604 -1.68 28.73 -37.48
CA THR A 604 -2.06 29.72 -36.45
C THR A 604 -3.06 29.19 -35.43
N ALA A 605 -4.02 28.36 -35.86
CA ALA A 605 -5.03 27.80 -34.98
C ALA A 605 -4.41 26.89 -33.91
N VAL A 606 -3.39 26.09 -34.26
CA VAL A 606 -2.65 25.27 -33.28
C VAL A 606 -1.97 26.10 -32.18
N GLY A 607 -1.77 27.41 -32.38
CA GLY A 607 -1.36 28.33 -31.33
C GLY A 607 -2.34 28.42 -30.14
N MET A 608 -3.51 27.81 -30.23
CA MET A 608 -4.42 27.60 -29.09
C MET A 608 -3.87 26.62 -28.04
N PHE A 609 -2.95 25.75 -28.44
CA PHE A 609 -2.26 24.82 -27.54
C PHE A 609 -0.98 25.45 -26.96
N PRO A 610 -0.53 25.00 -25.78
CA PRO A 610 0.68 25.51 -25.16
C PRO A 610 1.93 25.20 -26.00
N THR A 611 2.61 26.24 -26.48
CA THR A 611 3.83 26.12 -27.32
C THR A 611 5.14 26.08 -26.52
N SER A 612 5.05 26.20 -25.19
CA SER A 612 6.23 26.20 -24.30
C SER A 612 6.72 24.82 -23.87
N ASP A 613 5.88 23.81 -24.04
CA ASP A 613 6.05 22.49 -23.45
C ASP A 613 7.23 21.75 -24.06
N HIS A 614 7.91 20.90 -23.27
CA HIS A 614 9.04 20.09 -23.73
C HIS A 614 8.66 19.27 -24.97
N PHE A 615 7.55 18.55 -24.85
CA PHE A 615 6.96 17.75 -25.91
C PHE A 615 5.44 17.90 -25.87
N HIS A 616 4.81 18.07 -27.04
CA HIS A 616 3.36 18.19 -27.16
C HIS A 616 2.86 17.44 -28.41
N GLN A 617 1.78 16.68 -28.28
CA GLN A 617 1.32 15.75 -29.33
C GLN A 617 0.88 16.42 -30.64
N VAL A 618 0.36 17.66 -30.60
CA VAL A 618 -0.02 18.44 -31.79
C VAL A 618 1.05 19.46 -32.19
N VAL A 619 1.48 20.32 -31.26
CA VAL A 619 2.42 21.42 -31.53
C VAL A 619 3.79 20.92 -31.99
N THR A 620 4.33 19.84 -31.42
CA THR A 620 5.67 19.36 -31.81
C THR A 620 5.69 18.83 -33.25
N PRO A 621 4.77 17.95 -33.70
CA PRO A 621 4.66 17.60 -35.12
C PRO A 621 4.46 18.80 -36.04
N MET A 622 3.66 19.78 -35.63
CA MET A 622 3.46 21.02 -36.39
C MET A 622 4.75 21.80 -36.57
N MET A 623 5.50 21.98 -35.49
CA MET A 623 6.78 22.65 -35.53
C MET A 623 7.77 21.94 -36.47
N LEU A 624 7.73 20.60 -36.50
CA LEU A 624 8.53 19.80 -37.43
C LEU A 624 8.08 19.99 -38.87
N THR A 625 6.78 20.05 -39.16
CA THR A 625 6.30 20.32 -40.53
C THR A 625 6.69 21.72 -41.00
N ILE A 626 6.64 22.72 -40.11
CA ILE A 626 7.09 24.08 -40.41
C ILE A 626 8.60 24.10 -40.67
N ASP A 627 9.38 23.45 -39.82
CA ASP A 627 10.83 23.37 -39.98
C ASP A 627 11.22 22.62 -41.27
N ARG A 628 10.51 21.54 -41.62
CA ARG A 628 10.70 20.81 -42.88
C ARG A 628 10.49 21.73 -44.08
N TYR A 629 9.43 22.53 -44.07
CA TYR A 629 9.18 23.50 -45.13
C TYR A 629 10.30 24.56 -45.20
N LEU A 630 10.66 25.17 -44.07
CA LEU A 630 11.66 26.24 -44.01
C LEU A 630 13.07 25.77 -44.36
N SER A 631 13.43 24.54 -44.00
CA SER A 631 14.78 23.99 -44.21
C SER A 631 14.97 23.34 -45.58
N LEU A 632 13.97 22.62 -46.10
CA LEU A 632 14.12 21.82 -47.33
C LEU A 632 13.64 22.55 -48.58
N LYS A 633 12.67 23.48 -48.46
CA LYS A 633 12.16 24.20 -49.63
C LYS A 633 13.10 25.33 -50.02
N ALA A 634 13.81 25.17 -51.14
CA ALA A 634 14.59 26.25 -51.72
C ALA A 634 13.65 27.35 -52.25
N PRO A 635 13.68 28.59 -51.71
CA PRO A 635 12.74 29.62 -52.11
C PRO A 635 13.12 30.16 -53.49
N LYS A 636 12.32 29.82 -54.50
CA LYS A 636 12.56 30.24 -55.89
C LYS A 636 11.70 31.42 -56.29
N THR A 637 10.51 31.51 -55.72
CA THR A 637 9.49 32.49 -56.08
C THR A 637 9.22 33.47 -54.94
N LEU A 638 8.44 34.52 -55.21
CA LEU A 638 8.15 35.56 -54.21
C LEU A 638 7.15 35.09 -53.14
N ASP A 639 6.23 34.22 -53.55
CA ASP A 639 5.26 33.49 -52.72
C ASP A 639 5.95 32.53 -51.74
N ASP A 640 6.99 31.82 -52.17
CA ASP A 640 7.81 30.99 -51.28
C ASP A 640 8.44 31.83 -50.17
N LEU A 641 8.97 33.01 -50.53
CA LEU A 641 9.60 33.94 -49.59
C LEU A 641 8.57 34.57 -48.64
N ALA A 642 7.37 34.90 -49.13
CA ALA A 642 6.27 35.40 -48.30
C ALA A 642 5.78 34.34 -47.31
N THR A 643 5.61 33.10 -47.77
CA THR A 643 5.25 31.95 -46.93
C THR A 643 6.33 31.68 -45.88
N GLY A 644 7.61 31.72 -46.28
CA GLY A 644 8.74 31.58 -45.36
C GLY A 644 8.81 32.69 -44.31
N ALA A 645 8.49 33.93 -44.68
CA ALA A 645 8.39 35.05 -43.73
C ALA A 645 7.22 34.87 -42.75
N TYR A 646 6.07 34.40 -43.22
CA TYR A 646 4.92 34.09 -42.37
C TYR A 646 5.22 32.97 -41.37
N LEU A 647 5.76 31.84 -41.85
CA LEU A 647 6.16 30.73 -40.98
C LEU A 647 7.24 31.15 -39.98
N SER A 648 8.18 32.01 -40.40
CA SER A 648 9.17 32.61 -39.48
C SER A 648 8.51 33.47 -38.40
N THR A 649 7.47 34.26 -38.73
CA THR A 649 6.70 35.00 -37.70
C THR A 649 6.03 34.05 -36.71
N LEU A 650 5.42 32.97 -37.21
CA LEU A 650 4.71 32.00 -36.39
C LEU A 650 5.66 31.23 -35.45
N VAL A 651 6.82 30.80 -35.97
CA VAL A 651 7.85 30.15 -35.16
C VAL A 651 8.33 31.07 -34.03
N LEU A 652 8.55 32.36 -34.32
CA LEU A 652 8.95 33.32 -33.29
C LEU A 652 7.85 33.54 -32.24
N GLN A 653 6.58 33.50 -32.63
CA GLN A 653 5.46 33.53 -31.68
C GLN A 653 5.43 32.28 -30.79
N TYR A 654 5.56 31.09 -31.39
CA TYR A 654 5.63 29.82 -30.65
C TYR A 654 6.80 29.78 -29.67
N GLN A 655 7.93 30.40 -30.05
CA GLN A 655 9.16 30.42 -29.25
C GLN A 655 9.27 31.60 -28.29
N ALA A 656 8.27 32.49 -28.22
CA ALA A 656 8.33 33.70 -27.39
C ALA A 656 8.65 33.38 -25.91
N PHE A 657 8.05 32.32 -25.37
CA PHE A 657 8.30 31.85 -24.00
C PHE A 657 9.34 30.73 -23.91
N SER A 658 9.32 29.76 -24.85
CA SER A 658 10.23 28.61 -24.79
C SER A 658 11.68 28.95 -25.10
N LYS A 659 11.92 30.05 -25.84
CA LYS A 659 13.24 30.56 -26.26
C LYS A 659 14.12 29.50 -26.93
N ARG A 660 13.52 28.46 -27.51
CA ARG A 660 14.23 27.43 -28.27
C ARG A 660 14.80 28.03 -29.53
N TYR A 661 15.99 27.59 -29.93
CA TYR A 661 16.65 28.09 -31.13
C TYR A 661 16.17 27.31 -32.36
N MET A 662 15.73 28.02 -33.41
CA MET A 662 15.38 27.42 -34.70
C MET A 662 16.30 27.95 -35.81
N PRO A 663 17.25 27.15 -36.32
CA PRO A 663 18.22 27.61 -37.33
C PRO A 663 17.58 27.88 -38.69
N SER A 664 16.48 27.20 -39.04
CA SER A 664 15.81 27.38 -40.34
C SER A 664 15.25 28.79 -40.52
N VAL A 665 14.74 29.43 -39.46
CA VAL A 665 14.30 30.83 -39.48
C VAL A 665 15.44 31.77 -39.86
N MET A 666 16.62 31.56 -39.30
CA MET A 666 17.82 32.35 -39.66
C MET A 666 18.16 32.14 -41.13
N ASN A 667 18.21 30.89 -41.58
CA ASN A 667 18.56 30.57 -42.97
C ASN A 667 17.59 31.21 -43.96
N VAL A 668 16.28 31.11 -43.71
CA VAL A 668 15.26 31.70 -44.59
C VAL A 668 15.37 33.22 -44.59
N CYS A 669 15.49 33.89 -43.44
CA CYS A 669 15.61 35.34 -43.40
C CYS A 669 16.91 35.86 -44.04
N LEU A 670 18.03 35.15 -43.94
CA LEU A 670 19.27 35.54 -44.61
C LEU A 670 19.20 35.26 -46.11
N ASN A 671 18.60 34.14 -46.51
CA ASN A 671 18.42 33.79 -47.91
C ASN A 671 17.41 34.72 -48.62
N THR A 672 16.34 35.18 -47.93
CA THR A 672 15.42 36.19 -48.47
C THR A 672 16.14 37.51 -48.74
N ILE A 673 16.99 37.96 -47.81
CA ILE A 673 17.82 39.15 -47.98
C ILE A 673 18.76 38.97 -49.18
N ALA A 674 19.44 37.83 -49.29
CA ALA A 674 20.36 37.51 -50.39
C ALA A 674 19.67 37.45 -51.77
N ALA A 675 18.45 36.90 -51.81
CA ALA A 675 17.65 36.72 -53.00
C ALA A 675 17.05 38.03 -53.52
N VAL A 676 16.50 38.86 -52.63
CA VAL A 676 15.79 40.10 -52.98
C VAL A 676 16.77 41.27 -53.21
N ALA A 677 17.98 41.23 -52.64
CA ALA A 677 18.97 42.29 -52.77
C ALA A 677 19.19 42.74 -54.23
N PRO A 678 19.35 44.07 -54.46
CA PRO A 678 19.43 44.66 -55.80
C PRO A 678 20.72 44.26 -56.56
N GLN A 679 21.80 43.92 -55.84
CA GLN A 679 23.06 43.46 -56.43
C GLN A 679 23.42 42.07 -55.91
N LYS A 680 24.02 41.24 -56.78
CA LYS A 680 24.61 39.96 -56.37
C LYS A 680 25.89 40.25 -55.59
N ALA A 681 25.91 39.90 -54.30
CA ALA A 681 27.06 40.03 -53.43
C ALA A 681 27.55 38.66 -52.94
N SER A 682 28.83 38.58 -52.55
CA SER A 682 29.35 37.44 -51.80
C SER A 682 28.93 37.61 -50.35
N TRP A 683 27.95 36.82 -49.90
CA TRP A 683 27.40 36.95 -48.56
C TRP A 683 28.27 36.23 -47.52
N PRO A 684 28.53 36.85 -46.36
CA PRO A 684 29.26 36.23 -45.25
C PRO A 684 28.36 35.24 -44.50
N GLY A 685 28.91 34.08 -44.10
CA GLY A 685 28.21 33.08 -43.28
C GLY A 685 28.31 31.65 -43.82
N THR A 686 27.80 30.69 -43.05
CA THR A 686 27.77 29.25 -43.38
C THR A 686 26.38 28.75 -43.78
N PHE A 687 25.42 29.66 -43.98
CA PHE A 687 24.06 29.31 -44.39
C PHE A 687 24.00 29.01 -45.91
N PRO A 688 23.09 28.13 -46.37
CA PRO A 688 22.96 27.82 -47.78
C PRO A 688 22.40 29.03 -48.54
N VAL A 689 23.21 29.60 -49.44
CA VAL A 689 22.79 30.68 -50.34
C VAL A 689 22.20 30.04 -51.60
N HIS A 690 20.91 30.28 -51.85
CA HIS A 690 20.25 29.79 -53.05
C HIS A 690 20.22 30.85 -54.15
N GLU A 691 20.36 30.44 -55.41
CA GLU A 691 20.20 31.35 -56.53
C GLU A 691 18.71 31.61 -56.80
N PRO A 692 18.25 32.88 -56.77
CA PRO A 692 16.85 33.20 -57.00
C PRO A 692 16.48 33.08 -58.48
N ALA A 693 15.19 32.87 -58.79
CA ALA A 693 14.70 33.03 -60.15
C ALA A 693 14.93 34.49 -60.64
N ALA A 694 15.07 34.66 -61.96
CA ALA A 694 15.47 35.93 -62.58
C ALA A 694 14.62 37.15 -62.14
N ASP A 695 13.33 36.91 -61.86
CA ASP A 695 12.35 37.95 -61.54
C ASP A 695 12.24 38.31 -60.04
N VAL A 696 13.00 37.68 -59.15
CA VAL A 696 12.88 37.89 -57.68
C VAL A 696 13.67 39.10 -57.19
N ARG A 697 14.78 39.45 -57.85
CA ARG A 697 15.63 40.58 -57.42
C ARG A 697 14.89 41.91 -57.50
N LEU A 698 15.16 42.79 -56.54
CA LEU A 698 14.63 44.15 -56.53
C LEU A 698 15.27 44.97 -57.66
N LEU A 699 14.42 45.60 -58.47
CA LEU A 699 14.86 46.61 -59.43
C LEU A 699 15.12 47.91 -58.66
N SER A 700 16.30 48.49 -58.84
CA SER A 700 16.76 49.71 -58.15
C SER A 700 15.76 50.88 -58.31
N THR A 701 14.96 51.18 -57.27
CA THR A 701 14.03 52.31 -57.27
C THR A 701 14.11 53.13 -55.96
N LYS A 702 14.41 54.43 -56.09
CA LYS A 702 14.34 55.40 -54.98
C LYS A 702 12.91 55.78 -54.59
N LYS A 703 11.94 55.44 -55.45
CA LYS A 703 10.51 55.69 -55.27
C LYS A 703 9.83 54.33 -55.09
N GLY A 704 9.38 54.05 -53.87
CA GLY A 704 8.67 52.82 -53.54
C GLY A 704 8.11 52.92 -52.12
N THR A 705 6.83 52.60 -51.96
CA THR A 705 6.12 52.60 -50.68
C THR A 705 6.28 51.24 -49.99
N ILE A 706 6.70 51.26 -48.72
CA ILE A 706 6.80 50.04 -47.91
C ILE A 706 5.39 49.68 -47.44
N ARG A 707 4.84 48.56 -47.93
CA ARG A 707 3.56 48.00 -47.46
C ARG A 707 3.79 46.83 -46.51
N LYS A 708 2.75 46.47 -45.74
CA LYS A 708 2.71 45.22 -44.98
C LYS A 708 2.39 44.04 -45.91
N LEU A 709 2.90 42.86 -45.56
CA LEU A 709 2.59 41.60 -46.24
C LEU A 709 1.13 41.21 -45.98
N LYS A 710 0.49 40.58 -46.98
CA LYS A 710 -0.88 40.06 -46.93
C LYS A 710 -0.88 38.56 -47.17
N ILE A 711 -1.93 37.85 -46.74
CA ILE A 711 -2.01 36.39 -46.97
C ILE A 711 -2.04 36.03 -48.46
N SER A 712 -2.63 36.90 -49.29
CA SER A 712 -2.66 36.77 -50.75
C SER A 712 -1.26 36.76 -51.39
N ASP A 713 -0.25 37.28 -50.70
CA ASP A 713 1.14 37.27 -51.16
C ASP A 713 1.76 35.87 -51.07
N CYS A 714 1.15 34.93 -50.34
CA CYS A 714 1.59 33.53 -50.21
C CYS A 714 1.08 32.63 -51.35
N THR A 715 0.16 33.14 -52.18
CA THR A 715 -0.38 32.42 -53.34
C THR A 715 0.16 33.00 -54.64
N PRO A 716 0.41 32.19 -55.68
CA PRO A 716 0.85 32.68 -56.98
C PRO A 716 -0.29 33.39 -57.72
N GLN A 717 -0.42 34.71 -57.52
CA GLN A 717 -1.36 35.57 -58.24
C GLN A 717 -0.68 36.36 -59.38
N GLU A 718 -1.45 36.68 -60.43
CA GLU A 718 -1.01 37.58 -61.51
C GLU A 718 -0.91 39.02 -61.00
N GLN A 719 0.23 39.37 -60.42
CA GLN A 719 0.52 40.72 -59.95
C GLN A 719 1.11 41.62 -61.05
N THR A 720 0.74 42.90 -61.02
CA THR A 720 1.38 43.92 -61.86
C THR A 720 2.86 44.10 -61.49
N LYS A 721 3.65 44.68 -62.40
CA LYS A 721 5.09 44.91 -62.16
C LYS A 721 5.35 45.82 -60.95
N GLU A 722 4.43 46.76 -60.67
CA GLU A 722 4.52 47.68 -59.53
C GLU A 722 4.24 46.93 -58.21
N GLU A 723 3.16 46.15 -58.14
CA GLU A 723 2.84 45.32 -56.97
C GLU A 723 3.94 44.30 -56.63
N ARG A 724 4.59 43.71 -57.64
CA ARG A 724 5.75 42.83 -57.45
C ARG A 724 6.95 43.58 -56.86
N GLN A 725 7.17 44.85 -57.24
CA GLN A 725 8.24 45.66 -56.64
C GLN A 725 7.91 46.03 -55.20
N GLU A 726 6.66 46.39 -54.90
CA GLU A 726 6.22 46.65 -53.54
C GLU A 726 6.35 45.43 -52.63
N LEU A 727 6.01 44.23 -53.13
CA LEU A 727 6.15 42.97 -52.39
C LEU A 727 7.62 42.69 -52.08
N LYS A 728 8.53 42.88 -53.03
CA LYS A 728 9.99 42.75 -52.79
C LYS A 728 10.47 43.71 -51.71
N LEU A 729 10.03 44.98 -51.75
CA LEU A 729 10.36 45.95 -50.72
C LEU A 729 9.80 45.55 -49.35
N ALA A 730 8.58 45.00 -49.30
CA ALA A 730 7.97 44.50 -48.08
C ALA A 730 8.74 43.30 -47.49
N LEU A 731 9.14 42.33 -48.31
CA LEU A 731 9.96 41.18 -47.88
C LEU A 731 11.33 41.60 -47.35
N LEU A 732 11.97 42.57 -48.02
CA LEU A 732 13.27 43.11 -47.63
C LEU A 732 13.17 43.96 -46.34
N ALA A 733 12.02 44.58 -46.07
CA ALA A 733 11.75 45.26 -44.80
C ALA A 733 11.42 44.29 -43.67
N ALA A 734 10.63 43.25 -43.96
CA ALA A 734 10.16 42.28 -42.97
C ALA A 734 11.31 41.38 -42.46
N SER A 735 12.15 40.85 -43.34
CA SER A 735 13.18 39.86 -42.96
C SER A 735 14.18 40.38 -41.90
N PRO A 736 14.71 41.61 -42.00
CA PRO A 736 15.53 42.22 -40.95
C PRO A 736 14.77 42.50 -39.65
N GLN A 737 13.48 42.81 -39.71
CA GLN A 737 12.63 42.96 -38.51
C GLN A 737 12.43 41.62 -37.80
N LEU A 738 12.24 40.53 -38.56
CA LEU A 738 12.18 39.17 -38.01
C LEU A 738 13.49 38.78 -37.35
N LEU A 739 14.63 39.09 -37.97
CA LEU A 739 15.95 38.89 -37.35
C LEU A 739 16.11 39.73 -36.07
N ALA A 740 15.59 40.95 -36.04
CA ALA A 740 15.60 41.80 -34.85
C ALA A 740 14.71 41.27 -33.72
N ALA A 741 13.59 40.63 -34.04
CA ALA A 741 12.71 39.96 -33.07
C ALA A 741 13.33 38.65 -32.57
N ALA A 742 13.90 37.85 -33.49
CA ALA A 742 14.66 36.64 -33.15
C ALA A 742 15.85 36.94 -32.23
N ALA A 743 16.53 38.07 -32.46
CA ALA A 743 17.63 38.52 -31.62
C ALA A 743 17.21 38.85 -30.18
N ASP A 744 15.98 39.33 -29.96
CA ASP A 744 15.46 39.57 -28.60
C ASP A 744 15.19 38.25 -27.87
N ILE A 745 14.59 37.28 -28.57
CA ILE A 745 14.23 35.98 -28.01
C ILE A 745 15.49 35.18 -27.66
N TRP A 746 16.50 35.17 -28.54
CA TRP A 746 17.72 34.37 -28.40
C TRP A 746 18.91 35.13 -27.81
N ALA A 747 18.71 36.32 -27.24
CA ALA A 747 19.79 37.11 -26.63
C ALA A 747 20.55 36.36 -25.53
N SER A 748 19.90 35.41 -24.85
CA SER A 748 20.51 34.58 -23.79
C SER A 748 21.31 33.38 -24.31
N ALA A 749 21.28 33.08 -25.61
CA ALA A 749 21.96 31.91 -26.17
C ALA A 749 23.50 32.13 -26.20
N SER A 750 24.26 31.10 -25.83
CA SER A 750 25.73 31.17 -25.79
C SER A 750 26.38 31.38 -27.17
N ALA A 751 25.74 30.88 -28.23
CA ALA A 751 26.17 31.01 -29.63
C ALA A 751 25.56 32.23 -30.36
N PHE A 752 25.05 33.23 -29.62
CA PHE A 752 24.46 34.43 -30.21
C PHE A 752 25.42 35.17 -31.15
N THR A 753 26.70 35.24 -30.79
CA THR A 753 27.71 35.97 -31.57
C THR A 753 27.93 35.35 -32.95
N GLU A 754 28.01 34.03 -33.02
CA GLU A 754 28.25 33.26 -34.24
C GLU A 754 27.03 33.31 -35.17
N THR A 755 25.83 33.23 -34.59
CA THR A 755 24.57 33.16 -35.33
C THR A 755 24.15 34.50 -35.95
N PHE A 756 24.31 35.61 -35.22
CA PHE A 756 23.88 36.94 -35.69
C PHE A 756 24.99 37.78 -36.35
N SER A 757 26.26 37.37 -36.29
CA SER A 757 27.34 38.08 -37.01
C SER A 757 27.12 38.13 -38.53
N PRO A 758 26.75 37.02 -39.22
CA PRO A 758 26.38 37.05 -40.63
C PRO A 758 25.24 38.03 -40.94
N ALA A 759 24.20 38.03 -40.11
CA ALA A 759 23.04 38.91 -40.27
C ALA A 759 23.42 40.40 -40.20
N LEU A 760 24.22 40.76 -39.20
CA LEU A 760 24.72 42.13 -39.03
C LEU A 760 25.53 42.58 -40.25
N GLU A 761 26.44 41.72 -40.72
CA GLU A 761 27.29 42.04 -41.86
C GLU A 761 26.47 42.19 -43.15
N MET A 762 25.55 41.26 -43.44
CA MET A 762 24.66 41.33 -44.61
C MET A 762 23.82 42.62 -44.64
N ILE A 763 23.17 42.95 -43.53
CA ILE A 763 22.34 44.16 -43.43
C ILE A 763 23.22 45.42 -43.57
N SER A 764 24.42 45.42 -43.00
CA SER A 764 25.36 46.53 -43.15
C SER A 764 25.88 46.70 -44.58
N GLN A 765 26.01 45.62 -45.36
CA GLN A 765 26.39 45.69 -46.77
C GLN A 765 25.28 46.34 -47.61
N LEU A 766 24.01 46.14 -47.28
CA LEU A 766 22.88 46.77 -47.97
C LEU A 766 22.82 48.28 -47.76
N THR A 767 23.19 48.78 -46.58
CA THR A 767 23.16 50.22 -46.27
C THR A 767 24.41 50.99 -46.71
N LYS A 768 25.43 50.31 -47.28
CA LYS A 768 26.64 50.98 -47.80
C LYS A 768 26.27 51.99 -48.90
N PRO A 769 26.98 53.13 -49.00
CA PRO A 769 26.66 54.21 -49.95
C PRO A 769 26.74 53.79 -51.43
N LYS A 770 27.48 52.72 -51.75
CA LYS A 770 27.52 52.11 -53.09
C LYS A 770 26.16 51.50 -53.52
N ASN A 771 25.27 51.24 -52.57
CA ASN A 771 23.93 50.66 -52.74
C ASN A 771 22.80 51.71 -52.53
N SER A 772 23.02 52.98 -52.93
CA SER A 772 22.08 54.13 -52.83
C SER A 772 20.76 54.02 -53.63
N GLN A 773 20.32 52.79 -53.87
CA GLN A 773 19.23 52.38 -54.72
C GLN A 773 17.95 52.03 -53.94
N LEU A 774 18.02 52.00 -52.61
CA LEU A 774 16.90 51.67 -51.72
C LEU A 774 16.12 52.94 -51.28
N PRO A 775 14.81 52.81 -50.97
CA PRO A 775 14.03 53.90 -50.39
C PRO A 775 14.59 54.35 -49.03
N PRO A 776 14.56 55.67 -48.70
CA PRO A 776 15.13 56.20 -47.46
C PRO A 776 14.47 55.60 -46.21
N ALA A 777 13.15 55.39 -46.24
CA ALA A 777 12.42 54.76 -45.14
C ALA A 777 12.89 53.33 -44.82
N LEU A 778 13.36 52.58 -45.83
CA LEU A 778 13.90 51.24 -45.62
C LEU A 778 15.28 51.34 -44.98
N VAL A 779 16.13 52.25 -45.47
CA VAL A 779 17.47 52.47 -44.91
C VAL A 779 17.39 52.82 -43.41
N ASP A 780 16.48 53.72 -43.03
CA ASP A 780 16.25 54.08 -41.62
C ASP A 780 15.84 52.87 -40.76
N GLN A 781 15.01 51.95 -41.31
CA GLN A 781 14.63 50.72 -40.61
C GLN A 781 15.83 49.76 -40.47
N LEU A 782 16.62 49.58 -41.53
CA LEU A 782 17.82 48.73 -41.50
C LEU A 782 18.87 49.26 -40.53
N GLU A 783 19.08 50.59 -40.47
CA GLU A 783 20.00 51.21 -39.51
C GLU A 783 19.58 50.97 -38.07
N LYS A 784 18.29 51.07 -37.75
CA LYS A 784 17.76 50.70 -36.42
C LYS A 784 18.05 49.25 -36.07
N VAL A 785 17.86 48.32 -37.01
CA VAL A 785 18.16 46.90 -36.81
C VAL A 785 19.67 46.68 -36.61
N ILE A 786 20.53 47.34 -37.40
CA ILE A 786 21.99 47.27 -37.25
C ILE A 786 22.41 47.74 -35.86
N LEU A 787 21.90 48.88 -35.38
CA LEU A 787 22.21 49.41 -34.05
C LEU A 787 21.81 48.42 -32.97
N LYS A 788 20.61 47.85 -33.07
CA LYS A 788 20.12 46.84 -32.12
C LYS A 788 20.99 45.58 -32.09
N LEU A 789 21.29 45.00 -33.26
CA LEU A 789 22.16 43.81 -33.35
C LEU A 789 23.57 44.08 -32.84
N ARG A 790 24.13 45.28 -33.05
CA ARG A 790 25.43 45.67 -32.48
C ARG A 790 25.40 45.72 -30.95
N ILE A 791 24.35 46.30 -30.37
CA ILE A 791 24.19 46.37 -28.91
C ILE A 791 24.11 44.96 -28.32
N LEU A 792 23.25 44.10 -28.87
CA LEU A 792 23.10 42.72 -28.41
C LEU A 792 24.37 41.89 -28.62
N SER A 793 25.07 42.05 -29.75
CA SER A 793 26.33 41.35 -30.01
C SER A 793 27.43 41.74 -29.01
N ASN A 794 27.54 43.02 -28.66
CA ASN A 794 28.48 43.49 -27.66
C ASN A 794 28.12 42.96 -26.25
N SER A 795 26.83 42.96 -25.91
CA SER A 795 26.34 42.37 -24.65
C SER A 795 26.66 40.88 -24.55
N ALA A 796 26.38 40.11 -25.61
CA ALA A 796 26.69 38.68 -25.68
C ALA A 796 28.20 38.40 -25.57
N ARG A 797 29.05 39.22 -26.22
CA ARG A 797 30.52 39.11 -26.10
C ARG A 797 31.00 39.32 -24.66
N LEU A 798 30.41 40.25 -23.92
CA LEU A 798 30.76 40.50 -22.51
C LEU A 798 30.24 39.39 -21.57
N ALA A 799 29.07 38.83 -21.88
CA ALA A 799 28.44 37.76 -21.09
C ALA A 799 29.08 36.37 -21.31
N ARG A 800 29.78 36.16 -22.43
CA ARG A 800 30.32 34.85 -22.81
C ARG A 800 31.32 34.30 -21.78
N ARG A 801 31.21 33.00 -21.49
CA ARG A 801 32.08 32.22 -20.60
C ARG A 801 32.51 30.91 -21.28
N PRO A 802 33.65 30.30 -20.90
CA PRO A 802 33.99 28.95 -21.34
C PRO A 802 32.96 27.92 -20.83
N LEU A 803 32.81 26.81 -21.55
CA LEU A 803 31.86 25.75 -21.19
C LEU A 803 32.45 24.82 -20.12
N GLU A 804 31.66 24.58 -19.08
CA GLU A 804 32.06 23.80 -17.90
C GLU A 804 30.99 22.74 -17.58
N LEU A 805 30.58 21.95 -18.59
CA LEU A 805 29.46 21.01 -18.51
C LEU A 805 29.72 19.82 -17.55
N HIS A 806 30.98 19.42 -17.39
CA HIS A 806 31.36 18.20 -16.66
C HIS A 806 31.64 18.44 -15.18
N HIS A 807 30.75 19.17 -14.49
CA HIS A 807 30.76 19.33 -13.04
C HIS A 807 29.81 18.32 -12.38
N HIS A 808 30.12 17.03 -12.49
CA HIS A 808 29.33 15.96 -11.87
C HIS A 808 29.60 15.89 -10.37
N ARG A 809 28.54 15.74 -9.58
CA ARG A 809 28.68 15.43 -8.16
C ARG A 809 29.25 14.01 -8.03
N PRO A 810 30.29 13.79 -7.21
CA PRO A 810 30.80 12.44 -6.99
C PRO A 810 29.73 11.58 -6.31
N LEU A 811 29.56 10.34 -6.77
CA LEU A 811 28.63 9.37 -6.18
C LEU A 811 29.01 9.07 -4.72
N ALA A 812 28.01 8.84 -3.89
CA ALA A 812 28.20 8.43 -2.50
C ALA A 812 28.74 6.99 -2.39
N ILE A 813 29.30 6.63 -1.23
CA ILE A 813 29.67 5.25 -0.94
C ILE A 813 28.38 4.43 -0.81
N LYS A 814 28.32 3.27 -1.46
CA LYS A 814 27.19 2.34 -1.36
C LYS A 814 26.99 1.89 0.09
N MET A 815 25.85 2.24 0.68
CA MET A 815 25.48 1.85 2.02
C MET A 815 24.98 0.39 2.04
N GLY A 816 25.22 -0.33 3.13
CA GLY A 816 24.70 -1.68 3.35
C GLY A 816 23.73 -1.71 4.53
N ILE A 817 22.64 -2.47 4.40
CA ILE A 817 21.64 -2.63 5.47
C ILE A 817 22.15 -3.70 6.45
N PRO A 818 22.30 -3.37 7.75
CA PRO A 818 22.76 -4.33 8.74
C PRO A 818 21.73 -5.44 8.94
N LYS A 819 22.15 -6.71 8.84
CA LYS A 819 21.29 -7.86 9.11
C LYS A 819 21.34 -8.23 10.59
N PHE A 820 20.23 -8.01 11.30
CA PHE A 820 20.04 -8.43 12.70
C PHE A 820 18.57 -8.86 12.92
N GLU A 821 18.30 -9.48 14.07
CA GLU A 821 16.95 -9.85 14.51
C GLU A 821 16.50 -8.84 15.57
N ASP A 822 15.30 -8.27 15.46
CA ASP A 822 14.82 -7.22 16.38
C ASP A 822 14.69 -7.73 17.81
N SER A 823 14.09 -8.90 17.98
CA SER A 823 13.96 -9.57 19.28
C SER A 823 15.02 -10.65 19.44
N PHE A 824 16.29 -10.24 19.55
CA PHE A 824 17.43 -11.15 19.65
C PHE A 824 17.56 -11.80 21.05
N ASP A 825 17.43 -13.13 21.08
CA ASP A 825 17.62 -13.97 22.26
C ASP A 825 18.78 -14.95 22.06
N PRO A 826 19.87 -14.88 22.86
CA PRO A 826 20.99 -15.82 22.76
C PRO A 826 20.64 -17.29 23.03
N ASN A 827 19.48 -17.55 23.64
CA ASN A 827 19.00 -18.89 23.96
C ASN A 827 18.16 -19.51 22.83
N LYS A 828 17.75 -18.71 21.84
CA LYS A 828 16.93 -19.13 20.70
C LYS A 828 17.81 -19.26 19.46
N HIS A 829 17.53 -20.27 18.65
CA HIS A 829 18.12 -20.40 17.33
C HIS A 829 17.16 -19.81 16.30
N TYR A 830 17.66 -18.90 15.47
CA TYR A 830 16.92 -18.27 14.39
C TYR A 830 17.32 -18.97 13.09
N ASP A 831 16.38 -19.68 12.49
CA ASP A 831 16.52 -20.37 11.20
C ASP A 831 15.22 -20.12 10.42
N PRO A 832 15.27 -19.63 9.17
CA PRO A 832 14.09 -19.46 8.34
C PRO A 832 13.35 -20.78 8.08
N ASP A 833 14.09 -21.89 7.99
CA ASP A 833 13.52 -23.21 7.71
C ASP A 833 13.05 -23.89 9.01
N ARG A 834 11.74 -23.94 9.21
CA ARG A 834 11.13 -24.52 10.42
C ARG A 834 11.49 -25.99 10.61
N ASP A 835 11.44 -26.79 9.55
CA ASP A 835 11.75 -28.23 9.62
C ASP A 835 13.19 -28.48 10.05
N ARG A 836 14.12 -27.65 9.57
CA ARG A 836 15.54 -27.73 9.93
C ARG A 836 15.75 -27.36 11.40
N ALA A 837 15.09 -26.31 11.87
CA ALA A 837 15.12 -25.89 13.27
C ALA A 837 14.55 -26.96 14.20
N GLU A 838 13.40 -27.54 13.85
CA GLU A 838 12.73 -28.59 14.64
C GLU A 838 13.57 -29.87 14.67
N LEU A 839 14.14 -30.28 13.54
CA LEU A 839 15.03 -31.43 13.47
C LEU A 839 16.28 -31.21 14.32
N ALA A 840 16.90 -30.03 14.26
CA ALA A 840 18.06 -29.70 15.10
C ALA A 840 17.71 -29.71 16.61
N LYS A 841 16.53 -29.18 16.97
CA LYS A 841 16.00 -29.21 18.34
C LYS A 841 15.80 -30.65 18.82
N LEU A 842 15.12 -31.50 18.03
CA LEU A 842 14.90 -32.91 18.35
C LEU A 842 16.23 -33.67 18.49
N ARG A 843 17.20 -33.42 17.62
CA ARG A 843 18.56 -33.99 17.74
C ARG A 843 19.24 -33.58 19.05
N ALA A 844 19.10 -32.32 19.46
CA ALA A 844 19.68 -31.82 20.71
C ALA A 844 19.00 -32.46 21.94
N GLU A 845 17.68 -32.55 21.94
CA GLU A 845 16.87 -33.19 22.99
C GLU A 845 17.20 -34.68 23.10
N HIS A 846 17.15 -35.42 21.99
CA HIS A 846 17.52 -36.84 21.96
C HIS A 846 18.94 -37.09 22.50
N LYS A 847 19.92 -36.26 22.12
CA LYS A 847 21.29 -36.36 22.64
C LYS A 847 21.37 -36.07 24.14
N ARG A 848 20.60 -35.10 24.64
CA ARG A 848 20.54 -34.75 26.07
C ARG A 848 19.93 -35.90 26.87
N GLU A 849 18.79 -36.42 26.45
CA GLU A 849 18.09 -37.50 27.14
C GLU A 849 18.89 -38.80 27.10
N ARG A 850 19.44 -39.18 25.94
CA ARG A 850 20.34 -40.33 25.81
C ARG A 850 21.54 -40.23 26.76
N LYS A 851 22.15 -39.04 26.89
CA LYS A 851 23.28 -38.82 27.82
C LYS A 851 22.84 -38.89 29.28
N GLY A 852 21.63 -38.43 29.60
CA GLY A 852 21.02 -38.53 30.92
C GLY A 852 20.77 -39.98 31.33
N ALA A 853 20.03 -40.73 30.49
CA ALA A 853 19.71 -42.13 30.70
C ALA A 853 20.97 -42.99 30.88
N MET A 854 21.94 -42.86 29.95
CA MET A 854 23.21 -43.60 30.05
C MET A 854 24.00 -43.27 31.33
N ARG A 855 23.90 -42.03 31.84
CA ARG A 855 24.57 -41.64 33.08
C ARG A 855 23.95 -42.31 34.29
N GLU A 856 22.62 -42.39 34.38
CA GLU A 856 21.94 -43.04 35.49
C GLU A 856 22.15 -44.55 35.47
N LEU A 857 22.01 -45.21 34.32
CA LEU A 857 22.32 -46.65 34.18
C LEU A 857 23.74 -47.00 34.63
N ARG A 858 24.74 -46.17 34.28
CA ARG A 858 26.12 -46.36 34.74
C ARG A 858 26.27 -46.22 36.24
N LYS A 859 25.54 -45.30 36.88
CA LYS A 859 25.57 -45.12 38.34
C LYS A 859 24.85 -46.28 39.04
N ASP A 860 23.76 -46.77 38.48
CA ASP A 860 22.99 -47.90 39.00
C ASP A 860 23.83 -49.17 38.92
N ALA A 861 24.48 -49.43 37.79
CA ALA A 861 25.43 -50.52 37.64
C ALA A 861 26.55 -50.46 38.69
N ARG A 862 27.12 -49.28 38.95
CA ARG A 862 28.15 -49.09 40.00
C ARG A 862 27.60 -49.33 41.40
N PHE A 863 26.35 -48.96 41.67
CA PHE A 863 25.71 -49.21 42.95
C PHE A 863 25.49 -50.73 43.15
N MET A 864 24.91 -51.40 42.17
CA MET A 864 24.71 -52.86 42.15
C MET A 864 26.03 -53.61 42.35
N GLN A 865 27.10 -53.19 41.67
CA GLN A 865 28.44 -53.77 41.83
C GLN A 865 28.95 -53.64 43.28
N ARG A 866 28.81 -52.45 43.89
CA ARG A 866 29.22 -52.22 45.28
C ARG A 866 28.44 -53.07 46.27
N GLU A 867 27.12 -53.13 46.11
CA GLU A 867 26.26 -53.93 46.99
C GLU A 867 26.49 -55.43 46.82
N ASN A 868 26.59 -55.93 45.59
CA ASN A 868 26.91 -57.33 45.32
C ASN A 868 28.26 -57.72 45.94
N LEU A 869 29.29 -56.86 45.83
CA LEU A 869 30.59 -57.10 46.44
C LEU A 869 30.51 -57.09 47.96
N ARG A 870 29.77 -56.14 48.56
CA ARG A 870 29.55 -56.06 50.01
C ARG A 870 28.85 -57.32 50.54
N VAL A 871 27.78 -57.74 49.88
CA VAL A 871 27.02 -58.96 50.23
C VAL A 871 27.90 -60.20 50.08
N LYS A 872 28.71 -60.29 49.02
CA LYS A 872 29.63 -61.41 48.80
C LYS A 872 30.68 -61.50 49.91
N LYS A 873 31.37 -60.40 50.23
CA LYS A 873 32.36 -60.36 51.34
C LYS A 873 31.74 -60.79 52.67
N ALA A 874 30.57 -60.25 53.02
CA ALA A 874 29.90 -60.61 54.26
C ALA A 874 29.47 -62.09 54.31
N LYS A 875 29.03 -62.66 53.17
CA LYS A 875 28.71 -64.09 53.06
C LYS A 875 29.96 -64.97 53.21
N ASP A 876 31.05 -64.61 52.54
CA ASP A 876 32.32 -65.35 52.57
C ASP A 876 32.90 -65.31 54.00
N GLU A 877 32.93 -64.15 54.66
CA GLU A 877 33.36 -63.98 56.06
C GLU A 877 32.51 -64.80 57.04
N ALA A 878 31.18 -64.78 56.87
CA ALA A 878 30.27 -65.55 57.72
C ALA A 878 30.45 -67.07 57.52
N TYR A 879 30.65 -67.51 56.27
CA TYR A 879 30.93 -68.90 55.93
C TYR A 879 32.25 -69.36 56.55
N GLU A 880 33.34 -68.60 56.37
CA GLU A 880 34.64 -68.91 56.97
C GLU A 880 34.57 -68.99 58.50
N LYS A 881 33.89 -68.03 59.15
CA LYS A 881 33.73 -68.04 60.61
C LYS A 881 32.93 -69.25 61.08
N LYS A 882 31.86 -69.62 60.37
CA LYS A 882 31.07 -70.83 60.66
C LYS A 882 31.89 -72.09 60.46
N TYR A 883 32.62 -72.20 59.36
CA TYR A 883 33.48 -73.34 59.05
C TYR A 883 34.59 -73.52 60.09
N LYS A 884 35.32 -72.44 60.41
CA LYS A 884 36.36 -72.46 61.46
C LYS A 884 35.80 -72.88 62.81
N ARG A 885 34.61 -72.41 63.19
CA ARG A 885 33.92 -72.84 64.42
C ARG A 885 33.60 -74.33 64.39
N LEU A 886 32.96 -74.83 63.33
CA LEU A 886 32.57 -76.24 63.22
C LEU A 886 33.79 -77.16 63.23
N VAL A 887 34.85 -76.82 62.49
CA VAL A 887 36.10 -77.60 62.49
C VAL A 887 36.73 -77.59 63.89
N ALA A 888 36.75 -76.46 64.58
CA ALA A 888 37.27 -76.39 65.95
C ALA A 888 36.40 -77.16 66.97
N GLU A 889 35.09 -77.23 66.77
CA GLU A 889 34.14 -77.98 67.61
C GLU A 889 34.32 -79.48 67.40
N ILE A 890 34.33 -79.95 66.14
CA ILE A 890 34.61 -81.36 65.78
C ILE A 890 35.98 -81.78 66.30
N GLN A 891 37.03 -80.99 66.06
CA GLN A 891 38.39 -81.31 66.51
C GLN A 891 38.49 -81.37 68.05
N ASN A 892 37.76 -80.52 68.77
CA ASN A 892 37.73 -80.57 70.24
C ASN A 892 36.97 -81.80 70.75
N GLU A 893 35.84 -82.15 70.15
CA GLU A 893 35.05 -83.33 70.53
C GLU A 893 35.84 -84.62 70.24
N GLU A 894 36.29 -84.82 69.00
CA GLU A 894 37.10 -85.98 68.60
C GLU A 894 38.42 -86.03 69.39
N GLY A 895 39.09 -84.89 69.58
CA GLY A 895 40.31 -84.81 70.38
C GLY A 895 40.07 -85.16 71.85
N ARG A 896 38.94 -84.78 72.44
CA ARG A 896 38.57 -85.15 73.82
C ARG A 896 38.32 -86.65 73.94
N GLU A 897 37.60 -87.25 72.99
CA GLU A 897 37.30 -88.68 72.95
C GLU A 897 38.55 -89.52 72.67
N ALA A 898 39.39 -89.12 71.71
CA ALA A 898 40.66 -89.78 71.40
C ALA A 898 41.60 -89.76 72.61
N ASN A 899 41.74 -88.62 73.28
CA ASN A 899 42.54 -88.52 74.52
C ASN A 899 41.95 -89.35 75.67
N ALA A 900 40.62 -89.48 75.76
CA ALA A 900 39.96 -90.34 76.74
C ALA A 900 40.25 -91.82 76.44
N TYR A 901 40.15 -92.23 75.17
CA TYR A 901 40.48 -93.58 74.72
C TYR A 901 41.97 -93.92 74.93
N GLU A 902 42.88 -92.98 74.64
CA GLU A 902 44.31 -93.18 74.91
C GLU A 902 44.59 -93.35 76.41
N ARG A 903 43.97 -92.54 77.27
CA ARG A 903 44.04 -92.72 78.73
C ARG A 903 43.53 -94.08 79.17
N GLU A 904 42.42 -94.55 78.60
CA GLU A 904 41.88 -95.89 78.89
C GLU A 904 42.83 -96.99 78.38
N ARG A 905 43.38 -96.84 77.18
CA ARG A 905 44.35 -97.77 76.58
C ARG A 905 45.63 -97.87 77.40
N GLU A 906 46.16 -96.73 77.85
CA GLU A 906 47.31 -96.67 78.75
C GLU A 906 46.99 -97.24 80.14
N GLY A 907 45.79 -96.97 80.68
CA GLY A 907 45.28 -97.58 81.90
C GLY A 907 45.25 -99.11 81.80
N ARG A 908 44.77 -99.66 80.68
CA ARG A 908 44.78 -101.11 80.39
C ARG A 908 46.21 -101.66 80.22
N LYS A 909 47.13 -100.91 79.61
CA LYS A 909 48.56 -101.29 79.54
C LYS A 909 49.21 -101.33 80.91
N LYS A 910 48.96 -100.33 81.77
CA LYS A 910 49.45 -100.30 83.15
C LYS A 910 48.87 -101.45 83.98
N ALA A 911 47.57 -101.75 83.83
CA ALA A 911 46.92 -102.89 84.49
C ALA A 911 47.44 -104.26 83.98
N ARG A 912 47.85 -104.35 82.71
CA ARG A 912 48.55 -105.53 82.16
C ARG A 912 50.00 -105.66 82.64
N SER A 913 50.65 -104.56 82.98
CA SER A 913 52.02 -104.53 83.53
C SER A 913 52.08 -104.77 85.04
N SER A 914 50.95 -104.69 85.74
CA SER A 914 50.83 -104.91 87.20
C SER A 914 50.28 -106.29 87.56
N ARG A 915 50.27 -107.22 86.60
CA ARG A 915 49.97 -108.65 86.73
C ARG A 915 51.17 -109.41 86.21
#